data_AF-A0A0U3QMV1-F1
#
_entry.id   AF-A0A0U3QMV1-F1
#
_cell.length_a   1.000
_cell.length_b   1.000
_cell.length_c   1.000
_cell.angle_alpha   90.00
_cell.angle_beta   90.00
_cell.angle_gamma   90.00
#
_symmetry.space_group_name_H-M   'P 1'
#
loop_
_entity.id
_entity.type
_entity.pdbx_description
1 polymer ?
#
loop_
_entity_poly.entity_id
_entity_poly.type
_entity_poly.pdbx_seq_one_letter_code
_entity_poly.pdbx_strand_id
1 'polypeptide(L)'
;MIKGLCHRHYSRWHHGSEQTGPRLDVEEFAATDKALFPPGKRCASPACGAESSQRASGLCLWHHTMFRKLTKHGIDHAAFIAVERPLDIRYHRHEFSFIDLPPILRTELLLVLQERDRNSYRIMPVTMRRIIRTAMESNARSIHRLLDTEEGRARPDANVIGFLRYAGLLTARWRYCHSGKDMRAEDVWDAAVIALRKDRTSQKICSKGTLDFRNIRVDWLRETAKEYARHFGLAADQIRDVIRTVQVASHALAGRPHGTRPEQLTRTDAKAVVDAYRNLTHENGDQRTDSVKYDYFKLFQRVLREGSDLEPVTRVSARFMFITAEALPKPGPHKNPGRAIPDHIIRILDANLHLLAVDEKYSLPAGRTREFHNLMLQTIYQLLRDLGRRPTEIYSLPRDTLRETDDGQPYIIYDSHKTAEYGLELPVHRSTATIIRTWQETLEKILNIHPDAAGYLFPSPRPYGPQSKTYITPTGFHTNYWRWIDRIRTQAEVRDDPLSPADFLTRERMGLYNWRHTYAQRLSDNSTPPDVIKELMNHKSFTTSTGYIKITRDRQRKAIEIVNSTTIDRQGLLHGPKDYAAYVRESVSTPLGLCTEPSNVKAAGQSCPVRNKCGGCQYYRANLSHLPQIDAHIVALTADLIAAGDIAEPWVHQSLKDEIASYKRMRTALLKEKSRLTPEDNALIDDAVTLLQEIPAAAPPPTPSDGRRMLPLTPVRTPAGQP
;
A
#
# COMPACT_ATOMS: atom_id res chain seq x y z
N MET A 1 62.75 -21.78 -0.14
CA MET A 1 64.06 -22.45 -0.07
C MET A 1 64.07 -23.37 1.13
N ILE A 2 64.78 -24.49 1.07
CA ILE A 2 64.90 -25.46 2.17
C ILE A 2 66.39 -25.63 2.45
N LYS A 3 66.84 -25.36 3.69
CA LYS A 3 68.27 -25.35 4.07
C LYS A 3 69.16 -24.51 3.13
N GLY A 4 68.75 -23.29 2.81
CA GLY A 4 69.51 -22.41 1.90
C GLY A 4 69.50 -22.80 0.41
N LEU A 5 68.94 -23.97 0.04
CA LEU A 5 68.87 -24.46 -1.33
C LEU A 5 67.48 -24.25 -1.97
N CYS A 6 67.44 -24.10 -3.31
CA CYS A 6 66.19 -24.17 -4.06
C CYS A 6 65.63 -25.60 -4.03
N HIS A 7 64.34 -25.79 -4.33
CA HIS A 7 63.70 -27.12 -4.22
C HIS A 7 64.39 -28.21 -5.06
N ARG A 8 64.97 -27.86 -6.22
CA ARG A 8 65.70 -28.81 -7.08
C ARG A 8 67.07 -29.18 -6.53
N HIS A 9 67.87 -28.20 -6.08
CA HIS A 9 69.15 -28.46 -5.43
C HIS A 9 68.96 -29.24 -4.13
N TYR A 10 67.93 -28.90 -3.35
CA TYR A 10 67.55 -29.67 -2.16
C TYR A 10 67.20 -31.12 -2.51
N SER A 11 66.42 -31.37 -3.57
CA SER A 11 66.05 -32.72 -4.00
C SER A 11 67.25 -33.54 -4.50
N ARG A 12 68.17 -32.94 -5.28
CA ARG A 12 69.42 -33.59 -5.72
C ARG A 12 70.34 -33.90 -4.54
N TRP A 13 70.52 -32.95 -3.63
CA TRP A 13 71.28 -33.18 -2.40
C TRP A 13 70.62 -34.23 -1.51
N HIS A 14 69.28 -34.27 -1.46
CA HIS A 14 68.52 -35.19 -0.62
C HIS A 14 68.47 -36.62 -1.14
N HIS A 15 68.38 -36.81 -2.45
CA HIS A 15 68.26 -38.13 -3.08
C HIS A 15 69.55 -38.60 -3.78
N GLY A 16 70.58 -37.77 -3.87
CA GLY A 16 71.84 -38.11 -4.56
C GLY A 16 72.70 -39.17 -3.86
N SER A 17 72.37 -39.56 -2.62
CA SER A 17 73.15 -40.52 -1.84
C SER A 17 72.88 -41.99 -2.17
N GLU A 18 71.93 -42.30 -3.06
CA GLU A 18 71.60 -43.70 -3.37
C GLU A 18 72.44 -44.32 -4.51
N GLN A 19 73.21 -43.54 -5.27
CA GLN A 19 73.90 -44.08 -6.47
C GLN A 19 75.42 -43.84 -6.54
N THR A 20 76.03 -42.93 -5.77
CA THR A 20 77.44 -42.54 -6.02
C THR A 20 78.30 -42.28 -4.77
N GLY A 21 77.89 -42.69 -3.57
CA GLY A 21 78.71 -42.60 -2.34
C GLY A 21 78.06 -41.81 -1.19
N PRO A 22 78.81 -41.56 -0.08
CA PRO A 22 78.27 -40.88 1.09
C PRO A 22 77.78 -39.46 0.75
N ARG A 23 76.66 -39.07 1.38
CA ARG A 23 76.01 -37.78 1.13
C ARG A 23 76.90 -36.64 1.59
N LEU A 24 77.28 -35.76 0.65
CA LEU A 24 78.00 -34.52 0.95
C LEU A 24 77.20 -33.63 1.89
N ASP A 25 77.89 -32.80 2.69
CA ASP A 25 77.22 -31.74 3.44
C ASP A 25 76.58 -30.70 2.49
N VAL A 26 75.59 -29.94 2.98
CA VAL A 26 74.89 -28.92 2.20
C VAL A 26 75.86 -27.88 1.62
N GLU A 27 76.84 -27.43 2.41
CA GLU A 27 77.81 -26.41 1.98
C GLU A 27 78.75 -26.96 0.91
N GLU A 28 79.20 -28.19 1.09
CA GLU A 28 80.10 -28.89 0.18
C GLU A 28 79.41 -29.22 -1.16
N PHE A 29 78.13 -29.65 -1.10
CA PHE A 29 77.27 -29.82 -2.28
C PHE A 29 77.03 -28.51 -3.02
N ALA A 30 76.75 -27.42 -2.30
CA ALA A 30 76.53 -26.11 -2.92
C ALA A 30 77.80 -25.56 -3.61
N ALA A 31 78.99 -25.86 -3.08
CA ALA A 31 80.26 -25.47 -3.67
C ALA A 31 80.64 -26.30 -4.92
N THR A 32 80.22 -27.56 -4.99
CA THR A 32 80.58 -28.49 -6.08
C THR A 32 79.55 -28.57 -7.21
N ASP A 33 78.26 -28.41 -6.93
CA ASP A 33 77.21 -28.48 -7.95
C ASP A 33 77.14 -27.19 -8.79
N LYS A 34 78.01 -27.10 -9.81
CA LYS A 34 78.03 -26.01 -10.80
C LYS A 34 77.12 -26.27 -12.00
N ALA A 35 76.31 -27.33 -11.97
CA ALA A 35 75.46 -27.69 -13.08
C ALA A 35 74.33 -26.67 -13.25
N LEU A 36 74.42 -25.85 -14.29
CA LEU A 36 73.28 -25.05 -14.76
C LEU A 36 72.23 -26.02 -15.29
N PHE A 37 71.02 -25.96 -14.75
CA PHE A 37 69.93 -26.75 -15.29
C PHE A 37 69.64 -26.26 -16.71
N PRO A 38 69.54 -27.17 -17.70
CA PRO A 38 69.02 -26.79 -19.01
C PRO A 38 67.62 -26.19 -18.82
N PRO A 39 67.24 -25.15 -19.58
CA PRO A 39 65.92 -24.57 -19.49
C PRO A 39 64.87 -25.66 -19.63
N GLY A 40 63.95 -25.71 -18.66
CA GLY A 40 62.90 -26.71 -18.65
C GLY A 40 62.02 -26.59 -19.90
N LYS A 41 61.37 -27.68 -20.33
CA LYS A 41 60.31 -27.57 -21.35
C LYS A 41 59.28 -26.56 -20.87
N ARG A 42 58.75 -25.73 -21.77
CA ARG A 42 57.65 -24.83 -21.45
C ARG A 42 56.44 -25.62 -20.94
N CYS A 43 55.69 -25.03 -20.02
CA CYS A 43 54.43 -25.59 -19.56
C CYS A 43 53.51 -25.87 -20.76
N ALA A 44 52.86 -27.03 -20.76
CA ALA A 44 51.92 -27.42 -21.80
C ALA A 44 50.61 -26.59 -21.80
N SER A 45 50.35 -25.77 -20.77
CA SER A 45 49.21 -24.86 -20.78
C SER A 45 49.45 -23.72 -21.79
N PRO A 46 48.47 -23.36 -22.62
CA PRO A 46 48.61 -22.29 -23.62
C PRO A 46 48.97 -20.96 -22.96
N ALA A 47 49.75 -20.14 -23.67
CA ALA A 47 50.28 -18.84 -23.23
C ALA A 47 51.11 -18.86 -21.92
N CYS A 48 51.43 -20.04 -21.39
CA CYS A 48 52.21 -20.17 -20.17
C CYS A 48 53.71 -20.06 -20.47
N GLY A 49 54.34 -18.95 -20.05
CA GLY A 49 55.79 -18.75 -20.15
C GLY A 49 56.62 -19.49 -19.09
N ALA A 50 55.97 -20.12 -18.10
CA ALA A 50 56.67 -20.81 -17.02
C ALA A 50 57.24 -22.17 -17.45
N GLU A 51 58.33 -22.58 -16.83
CA GLU A 51 58.89 -23.91 -17.03
C GLU A 51 57.97 -24.99 -16.44
N SER A 52 57.84 -26.09 -17.18
CA SER A 52 57.22 -27.31 -16.68
C SER A 52 57.99 -27.84 -15.47
N SER A 53 57.25 -28.33 -14.48
CA SER A 53 57.86 -29.13 -13.42
C SER A 53 58.25 -30.48 -14.00
N GLN A 54 59.30 -31.15 -13.48
CA GLN A 54 59.74 -32.49 -13.94
C GLN A 54 58.69 -33.61 -13.69
N ARG A 55 57.43 -33.26 -13.40
CA ARG A 55 56.31 -34.20 -13.27
C ARG A 55 55.82 -34.61 -14.66
N ALA A 56 55.35 -35.86 -14.79
CA ALA A 56 54.89 -36.46 -16.05
C ALA A 56 53.76 -35.68 -16.78
N SER A 57 53.12 -34.72 -16.12
CA SER A 57 52.06 -33.89 -16.73
C SER A 57 52.54 -32.82 -17.72
N GLY A 58 53.85 -32.51 -17.82
CA GLY A 58 54.31 -31.41 -18.70
C GLY A 58 53.82 -30.01 -18.30
N LEU A 59 53.23 -29.86 -17.12
CA LEU A 59 52.70 -28.63 -16.57
C LEU A 59 53.69 -28.03 -15.54
N CYS A 60 53.70 -26.70 -15.41
CA CYS A 60 54.35 -26.03 -14.30
C CYS A 60 53.69 -26.46 -12.97
N LEU A 61 54.35 -26.22 -11.83
CA LEU A 61 53.83 -26.63 -10.52
C LEU A 61 52.41 -26.08 -10.26
N TRP A 62 52.13 -24.88 -10.76
CA TRP A 62 50.85 -24.19 -10.62
C TRP A 62 49.74 -24.82 -11.45
N HIS A 63 49.92 -24.92 -12.76
CA HIS A 63 48.96 -25.59 -13.63
C HIS A 63 48.78 -27.05 -13.27
N HIS A 64 49.82 -27.74 -12.78
CA HIS A 64 49.67 -29.09 -12.25
C HIS A 64 48.76 -29.13 -11.01
N THR A 65 48.89 -28.17 -10.09
CA THR A 65 48.03 -28.08 -8.89
C THR A 65 46.58 -27.76 -9.26
N MET A 66 46.38 -26.86 -10.23
CA MET A 66 45.06 -26.54 -10.78
C MET A 66 44.45 -27.77 -11.46
N PHE A 67 45.22 -28.44 -12.33
CA PHE A 67 44.83 -29.67 -13.01
C PHE A 67 44.38 -30.73 -12.00
N ARG A 68 45.17 -31.02 -10.96
CA ARG A 68 44.78 -31.99 -9.93
C ARG A 68 43.44 -31.68 -9.23
N LYS A 69 43.08 -30.39 -9.11
CA LYS A 69 41.76 -30.01 -8.58
C LYS A 69 40.67 -30.27 -9.61
N LEU A 70 40.90 -29.87 -10.86
CA LEU A 70 39.96 -30.02 -11.96
C LEU A 70 39.73 -31.47 -12.39
N THR A 71 40.71 -32.36 -12.20
CA THR A 71 40.54 -33.81 -12.42
C THR A 71 39.44 -34.40 -11.55
N LYS A 72 39.26 -33.89 -10.31
CA LYS A 72 38.16 -34.31 -9.43
C LYS A 72 36.77 -33.95 -9.99
N HIS A 73 36.72 -33.02 -10.94
CA HIS A 73 35.53 -32.54 -11.61
C HIS A 73 35.42 -33.07 -13.06
N GLY A 74 36.20 -34.09 -13.41
CA GLY A 74 36.12 -34.76 -14.71
C GLY A 74 36.89 -34.08 -15.85
N ILE A 75 37.76 -33.11 -15.56
CA ILE A 75 38.62 -32.49 -16.57
C ILE A 75 39.91 -33.32 -16.72
N ASP A 76 40.08 -33.95 -17.87
CA ASP A 76 41.30 -34.69 -18.21
C ASP A 76 42.45 -33.76 -18.65
N HIS A 77 43.63 -34.34 -18.85
CA HIS A 77 44.84 -33.57 -19.16
C HIS A 77 44.74 -32.87 -20.52
N ALA A 78 44.15 -33.52 -21.53
CA ALA A 78 43.98 -32.96 -22.86
C ALA A 78 43.03 -31.74 -22.84
N ALA A 79 41.89 -31.86 -22.17
CA ALA A 79 40.93 -30.78 -21.95
C ALA A 79 41.54 -29.64 -21.10
N PHE A 80 42.46 -29.97 -20.19
CA PHE A 80 43.17 -28.98 -19.39
C PHE A 80 44.20 -28.17 -20.22
N ILE A 81 44.88 -28.77 -21.19
CA ILE A 81 45.83 -28.02 -22.03
C ILE A 81 45.19 -27.40 -23.27
N ALA A 82 43.96 -27.78 -23.62
CA ALA A 82 43.25 -27.22 -24.77
C ALA A 82 42.83 -25.75 -24.60
N VAL A 83 42.89 -25.21 -23.37
CA VAL A 83 42.42 -23.85 -23.08
C VAL A 83 43.44 -23.09 -22.26
N GLU A 84 43.71 -21.84 -22.66
CA GLU A 84 44.54 -20.90 -21.93
C GLU A 84 43.96 -20.63 -20.54
N ARG A 85 44.76 -20.87 -19.50
CA ARG A 85 44.38 -20.66 -18.10
C ARG A 85 45.38 -19.71 -17.46
N PRO A 86 44.92 -18.62 -16.81
CA PRO A 86 45.79 -17.58 -16.29
C PRO A 86 46.84 -18.13 -15.32
N LEU A 87 48.02 -17.53 -15.38
CA LEU A 87 49.26 -18.00 -14.74
C LEU A 87 49.41 -17.57 -13.26
N ASP A 88 48.60 -16.63 -12.78
CA ASP A 88 48.84 -16.00 -11.47
C ASP A 88 47.92 -16.48 -10.33
N ILE A 89 48.51 -16.47 -9.14
CA ILE A 89 48.14 -17.08 -7.86
C ILE A 89 46.82 -16.51 -7.38
N ARG A 90 45.74 -17.27 -7.61
CA ARG A 90 44.38 -16.88 -7.23
C ARG A 90 44.01 -15.67 -8.08
N TYR A 91 42.89 -15.74 -8.78
CA TYR A 91 42.18 -14.53 -9.15
C TYR A 91 42.39 -13.47 -8.06
N HIS A 92 42.88 -12.28 -8.42
CA HIS A 92 42.97 -11.19 -7.46
C HIS A 92 41.61 -11.07 -6.75
N ARG A 93 41.54 -10.43 -5.58
CA ARG A 93 40.27 -10.35 -4.82
C ARG A 93 39.08 -9.93 -5.72
N HIS A 94 39.35 -9.18 -6.79
CA HIS A 94 38.43 -8.70 -7.81
C HIS A 94 38.23 -9.56 -9.09
N GLU A 95 38.90 -10.70 -9.30
CA GLU A 95 38.82 -11.48 -10.56
C GLU A 95 38.08 -12.83 -10.42
N PHE A 96 37.64 -13.44 -11.52
CA PHE A 96 37.11 -14.81 -11.61
C PHE A 96 37.07 -15.27 -13.08
N SER A 97 36.92 -16.56 -13.34
CA SER A 97 36.73 -17.09 -14.70
C SER A 97 35.64 -18.14 -14.77
N PHE A 98 34.94 -18.16 -15.91
CA PHE A 98 33.92 -19.16 -16.26
C PHE A 98 34.43 -20.24 -17.22
N ILE A 99 35.74 -20.28 -17.48
CA ILE A 99 36.35 -21.12 -18.52
C ILE A 99 36.17 -22.63 -18.28
N ASP A 100 36.02 -23.04 -17.03
CA ASP A 100 35.82 -24.44 -16.64
C ASP A 100 34.32 -24.79 -16.47
N LEU A 101 33.39 -23.85 -16.72
CA LEU A 101 31.95 -24.10 -16.66
C LEU A 101 31.41 -24.67 -17.99
N PRO A 102 30.35 -25.50 -17.96
CA PRO A 102 29.65 -25.97 -19.16
C PRO A 102 29.19 -24.80 -20.05
N PRO A 103 29.17 -24.97 -21.40
CA PRO A 103 28.89 -23.87 -22.33
C PRO A 103 27.57 -23.12 -22.06
N ILE A 104 26.50 -23.85 -21.72
CA ILE A 104 25.19 -23.27 -21.42
C ILE A 104 25.26 -22.41 -20.16
N LEU A 105 25.72 -22.97 -19.04
CA LEU A 105 25.84 -22.25 -17.78
C LEU A 105 26.77 -21.03 -17.90
N ARG A 106 27.88 -21.17 -18.64
CA ARG A 106 28.79 -20.06 -18.94
C ARG A 106 28.06 -18.91 -19.63
N THR A 107 27.30 -19.22 -20.68
CA THR A 107 26.53 -18.23 -21.44
C THR A 107 25.45 -17.57 -20.59
N GLU A 108 24.72 -18.37 -19.81
CA GLU A 108 23.71 -17.86 -18.87
C GLU A 108 24.32 -16.89 -17.83
N LEU A 109 25.47 -17.23 -17.24
CA LEU A 109 26.14 -16.36 -16.27
C LEU A 109 26.70 -15.09 -16.92
N LEU A 110 27.25 -15.18 -18.15
CA LEU A 110 27.71 -14.00 -18.89
C LEU A 110 26.57 -13.03 -19.20
N LEU A 111 25.43 -13.55 -19.68
CA LEU A 111 24.21 -12.77 -19.88
C LEU A 111 23.81 -12.03 -18.59
N VAL A 112 23.81 -12.75 -17.47
CA VAL A 112 23.41 -12.20 -16.17
C VAL A 112 24.39 -11.12 -15.71
N LEU A 113 25.69 -11.31 -15.89
CA LEU A 113 26.67 -10.29 -15.53
C LEU A 113 26.57 -9.04 -16.42
N GLN A 114 26.35 -9.21 -17.73
CA GLN A 114 26.16 -8.09 -18.65
C GLN A 114 24.94 -7.25 -18.25
N GLU A 115 23.82 -7.89 -17.92
CA GLU A 115 22.62 -7.19 -17.46
C GLU A 115 22.79 -6.54 -16.09
N ARG A 116 23.53 -7.19 -15.18
CA ARG A 116 23.84 -6.58 -13.88
C ARG A 116 24.68 -5.32 -14.05
N ASP A 117 25.68 -5.36 -14.91
CA ASP A 117 26.54 -4.22 -15.21
C ASP A 117 25.76 -3.06 -15.83
N ARG A 118 24.92 -3.34 -16.86
CA ARG A 118 24.00 -2.35 -17.47
C ARG A 118 23.09 -1.67 -16.44
N ASN A 119 22.64 -2.42 -15.43
CA ASN A 119 21.78 -1.90 -14.36
C ASN A 119 22.57 -1.35 -13.17
N SER A 120 23.89 -1.18 -13.29
CA SER A 120 24.79 -0.67 -12.25
C SER A 120 24.73 -1.47 -10.96
N TYR A 121 24.45 -2.77 -11.03
CA TYR A 121 24.55 -3.66 -9.89
C TYR A 121 26.00 -4.01 -9.61
N ARG A 122 26.38 -4.02 -8.33
CA ARG A 122 27.69 -4.53 -7.92
C ARG A 122 27.86 -6.00 -8.31
N ILE A 123 28.96 -6.28 -9.01
CA ILE A 123 29.47 -7.64 -9.23
C ILE A 123 30.39 -7.97 -8.06
N MET A 124 30.17 -9.13 -7.43
CA MET A 124 30.95 -9.58 -6.28
C MET A 124 31.78 -10.81 -6.67
N PRO A 125 33.08 -10.64 -6.98
CA PRO A 125 33.98 -11.73 -7.38
C PRO A 125 34.04 -12.88 -6.37
N VAL A 126 33.94 -12.59 -5.08
CA VAL A 126 33.85 -13.63 -4.03
C VAL A 126 32.62 -14.51 -4.22
N THR A 127 31.45 -13.92 -4.46
CA THR A 127 30.20 -14.64 -4.72
C THR A 127 30.28 -15.43 -6.02
N MET A 128 30.89 -14.86 -7.08
CA MET A 128 31.07 -15.55 -8.36
C MET A 128 31.98 -16.77 -8.23
N ARG A 129 33.09 -16.68 -7.51
CA ARG A 129 33.97 -17.83 -7.24
C ARG A 129 33.28 -18.92 -6.43
N ARG A 130 32.36 -18.58 -5.52
CA ARG A 130 31.53 -19.56 -4.82
C ARG A 130 30.57 -20.25 -5.78
N ILE A 131 29.88 -19.50 -6.62
CA ILE A 131 29.00 -20.02 -7.68
C ILE A 131 29.72 -20.99 -8.62
N ILE A 132 30.90 -20.59 -9.12
CA ILE A 132 31.72 -21.44 -10.00
C ILE A 132 32.07 -22.75 -9.30
N ARG A 133 32.53 -22.67 -8.05
CA ARG A 133 32.87 -23.86 -7.27
C ARG A 133 31.66 -24.77 -7.07
N THR A 134 30.52 -24.22 -6.63
CA THR A 134 29.28 -24.99 -6.46
C THR A 134 28.90 -25.68 -7.76
N ALA A 135 28.96 -24.99 -8.89
CA ALA A 135 28.61 -25.55 -10.20
C ALA A 135 29.51 -26.71 -10.60
N MET A 136 30.81 -26.61 -10.32
CA MET A 136 31.78 -27.66 -10.62
C MET A 136 31.65 -28.86 -9.68
N GLU A 137 31.37 -28.63 -8.40
CA GLU A 137 31.15 -29.69 -7.39
C GLU A 137 29.87 -30.48 -7.68
N SER A 138 28.80 -29.83 -8.13
CA SER A 138 27.52 -30.49 -8.42
C SER A 138 27.30 -30.86 -9.88
N ASN A 139 28.27 -30.56 -10.76
CA ASN A 139 28.14 -30.71 -12.21
C ASN A 139 26.87 -30.03 -12.78
N ALA A 140 26.50 -28.87 -12.22
CA ALA A 140 25.32 -28.13 -12.65
C ALA A 140 25.52 -27.58 -14.06
N ARG A 141 24.54 -27.83 -14.95
CA ARG A 141 24.59 -27.42 -16.36
C ARG A 141 23.75 -26.18 -16.69
N SER A 142 23.00 -25.67 -15.72
CA SER A 142 22.15 -24.49 -15.87
C SER A 142 21.97 -23.75 -14.54
N ILE A 143 21.58 -22.48 -14.61
CA ILE A 143 21.33 -21.65 -13.43
C ILE A 143 20.24 -22.25 -12.52
N HIS A 144 19.20 -22.86 -13.09
CA HIS A 144 18.15 -23.50 -12.31
C HIS A 144 18.69 -24.66 -11.48
N ARG A 145 19.44 -25.59 -12.10
CA ARG A 145 20.04 -26.72 -11.38
C ARG A 145 21.03 -26.26 -10.32
N LEU A 146 21.74 -25.18 -10.60
CA LEU A 146 22.67 -24.58 -9.65
C LEU A 146 21.94 -23.96 -8.45
N LEU A 147 20.79 -23.31 -8.67
CA LEU A 147 19.93 -22.80 -7.61
C LEU A 147 19.40 -23.93 -6.74
N ASP A 148 18.83 -24.98 -7.34
CA ASP A 148 18.33 -26.16 -6.61
C ASP A 148 19.43 -26.78 -5.74
N THR A 149 20.65 -26.88 -6.29
CA THR A 149 21.82 -27.39 -5.57
C THR A 149 22.14 -26.54 -4.35
N GLU A 150 22.22 -25.22 -4.49
CA GLU A 150 22.59 -24.33 -3.39
C GLU A 150 21.50 -24.27 -2.32
N GLU A 151 20.22 -24.26 -2.71
CA GLU A 151 19.09 -24.30 -1.77
C GLU A 151 19.04 -25.62 -0.99
N GLY A 152 19.46 -26.73 -1.60
CA GLY A 152 19.54 -28.05 -0.96
C GLY A 152 20.75 -28.29 -0.05
N ARG A 153 21.66 -27.31 0.11
CA ARG A 153 22.85 -27.47 0.98
C ARG A 153 22.47 -27.43 2.46
N ALA A 154 23.24 -28.13 3.30
CA ALA A 154 23.09 -28.06 4.76
C ALA A 154 23.26 -26.64 5.32
N ARG A 155 24.05 -25.79 4.66
CA ARG A 155 24.23 -24.37 4.98
C ARG A 155 24.17 -23.53 3.70
N PRO A 156 22.98 -23.15 3.24
CA PRO A 156 22.82 -22.36 2.02
C PRO A 156 23.36 -20.93 2.19
N ASP A 157 24.06 -20.41 1.18
CA ASP A 157 24.52 -19.02 1.17
C ASP A 157 23.43 -18.09 0.61
N ALA A 158 22.87 -17.24 1.47
CA ALA A 158 21.81 -16.32 1.10
C ALA A 158 22.20 -15.34 -0.03
N ASN A 159 23.47 -14.95 -0.15
CA ASN A 159 23.93 -14.08 -1.23
C ASN A 159 24.01 -14.84 -2.56
N VAL A 160 24.43 -16.10 -2.52
CA VAL A 160 24.46 -16.98 -3.70
C VAL A 160 23.03 -17.26 -4.17
N ILE A 161 22.13 -17.64 -3.26
CA ILE A 161 20.70 -17.85 -3.56
C ILE A 161 20.09 -16.58 -4.15
N GLY A 162 20.33 -15.42 -3.52
CA GLY A 162 19.80 -14.15 -4.01
C GLY A 162 20.27 -13.83 -5.44
N PHE A 163 21.55 -14.07 -5.73
CA PHE A 163 22.07 -13.93 -7.09
C PHE A 163 21.42 -14.94 -8.05
N LEU A 164 21.37 -16.22 -7.71
CA LEU A 164 20.88 -17.29 -8.59
C LEU A 164 19.38 -17.16 -8.87
N ARG A 165 18.57 -16.68 -7.92
CA ARG A 165 17.15 -16.36 -8.15
C ARG A 165 16.98 -15.22 -9.16
N TYR A 166 17.75 -14.15 -9.02
CA TYR A 166 17.76 -13.06 -10.01
C TYR A 166 18.23 -13.57 -11.38
N ALA A 167 19.28 -14.39 -11.38
CA ALA A 167 19.87 -14.93 -12.58
C ALA A 167 18.90 -15.87 -13.32
N GLY A 168 18.18 -16.73 -12.59
CA GLY A 168 17.16 -17.62 -13.14
C GLY A 168 15.97 -16.88 -13.72
N LEU A 169 15.52 -15.81 -13.06
CA LEU A 169 14.49 -14.92 -13.61
C LEU A 169 14.95 -14.30 -14.94
N LEU A 170 16.18 -13.77 -14.98
CA LEU A 170 16.69 -13.09 -16.16
C LEU A 170 16.88 -14.05 -17.34
N THR A 171 17.42 -15.25 -17.10
CA THR A 171 17.58 -16.25 -18.16
C THR A 171 16.23 -16.76 -18.65
N ALA A 172 15.25 -16.94 -17.77
CA ALA A 172 13.88 -17.28 -18.15
C ALA A 172 13.23 -16.19 -19.01
N ARG A 173 13.40 -14.91 -18.63
CA ARG A 173 12.91 -13.76 -19.43
C ARG A 173 13.61 -13.71 -20.79
N TRP A 174 14.91 -13.92 -20.84
CA TRP A 174 15.65 -13.92 -22.09
C TRP A 174 15.19 -15.04 -23.02
N ARG A 175 14.97 -16.25 -22.50
CA ARG A 175 14.35 -17.36 -23.24
C ARG A 175 12.96 -17.01 -23.74
N TYR A 176 12.12 -16.40 -22.90
CA TYR A 176 10.78 -15.96 -23.32
C TYR A 176 10.85 -15.02 -24.52
N CYS A 177 11.68 -13.96 -24.44
CA CYS A 177 11.81 -12.97 -25.52
C CYS A 177 12.37 -13.53 -26.84
N HIS A 178 13.15 -14.61 -26.82
CA HIS A 178 13.87 -15.11 -28.00
C HIS A 178 13.43 -16.52 -28.46
N SER A 179 12.54 -17.19 -27.74
CA SER A 179 12.07 -18.54 -28.10
C SER A 179 10.96 -18.55 -29.15
N GLY A 180 10.32 -17.40 -29.42
CA GLY A 180 9.13 -17.30 -30.27
C GLY A 180 7.86 -17.89 -29.65
N LYS A 181 7.92 -18.41 -28.42
CA LYS A 181 6.76 -18.97 -27.70
C LYS A 181 6.17 -17.92 -26.75
N ASP A 182 4.90 -17.57 -26.95
CA ASP A 182 4.21 -16.72 -25.98
C ASP A 182 3.74 -17.54 -24.77
N MET A 183 4.46 -17.44 -23.65
CA MET A 183 4.05 -17.98 -22.35
C MET A 183 2.65 -17.54 -21.90
N ARG A 184 2.08 -16.46 -22.47
CA ARG A 184 0.69 -16.07 -22.20
C ARG A 184 -0.35 -16.98 -22.86
N ALA A 185 0.07 -17.87 -23.76
CA ALA A 185 -0.81 -18.91 -24.31
C ALA A 185 -1.08 -20.03 -23.29
N GLU A 186 -0.20 -20.22 -22.31
CA GLU A 186 -0.37 -21.23 -21.26
C GLU A 186 -1.31 -20.77 -20.15
N ASP A 187 -1.68 -21.68 -19.24
CA ASP A 187 -2.57 -21.38 -18.10
C ASP A 187 -1.83 -20.87 -16.85
N VAL A 188 -0.49 -20.90 -16.87
CA VAL A 188 0.34 -20.45 -15.74
C VAL A 188 1.33 -19.43 -16.23
N TRP A 189 1.12 -18.16 -15.88
CA TRP A 189 2.02 -17.09 -16.27
C TRP A 189 2.95 -16.72 -15.12
N ASP A 190 4.26 -16.69 -15.38
CA ASP A 190 5.21 -16.07 -14.46
C ASP A 190 5.27 -14.57 -14.75
N ALA A 191 4.61 -13.77 -13.91
CA ALA A 191 4.46 -12.33 -14.09
C ALA A 191 5.79 -11.59 -14.18
N ALA A 192 6.85 -12.12 -13.55
CA ALA A 192 8.17 -11.54 -13.63
C ALA A 192 8.85 -11.90 -14.96
N VAL A 193 8.75 -13.16 -15.41
CA VAL A 193 9.34 -13.60 -16.69
C VAL A 193 8.70 -12.85 -17.86
N ILE A 194 7.37 -12.75 -17.92
CA ILE A 194 6.65 -12.03 -19.00
C ILE A 194 6.62 -10.50 -18.81
N ALA A 195 7.41 -9.98 -17.87
CA ALA A 195 7.63 -8.56 -17.62
C ALA A 195 6.33 -7.74 -17.39
N LEU A 196 5.34 -8.31 -16.69
CA LEU A 196 4.13 -7.58 -16.34
C LEU A 196 4.42 -6.44 -15.36
N ARG A 197 3.72 -5.31 -15.53
CA ARG A 197 3.67 -4.26 -14.50
C ARG A 197 3.10 -4.83 -13.20
N LYS A 198 3.65 -4.39 -12.07
CA LYS A 198 3.25 -4.84 -10.74
C LYS A 198 1.83 -4.40 -10.41
N ASP A 199 1.53 -3.14 -10.67
CA ASP A 199 0.24 -2.52 -10.41
C ASP A 199 -0.09 -1.44 -11.46
N ARG A 200 -1.36 -1.04 -11.55
CA ARG A 200 -1.82 -0.03 -12.53
C ARG A 200 -1.15 1.33 -12.34
N THR A 201 -0.75 1.64 -11.11
CA THR A 201 -0.20 2.96 -10.73
C THR A 201 1.30 3.06 -10.92
N SER A 202 1.98 1.94 -11.14
CA SER A 202 3.43 1.87 -11.18
C SER A 202 3.94 1.34 -12.51
N GLN A 203 4.97 1.99 -13.04
CA GLN A 203 5.75 1.47 -14.17
C GLN A 203 6.72 0.33 -13.76
N LYS A 204 6.72 -0.07 -12.48
CA LYS A 204 7.60 -1.12 -11.99
C LYS A 204 7.12 -2.49 -12.45
N ILE A 205 8.03 -3.25 -13.06
CA ILE A 205 7.80 -4.64 -13.47
C ILE A 205 7.85 -5.57 -12.23
N CYS A 206 7.06 -6.64 -12.26
CA CYS A 206 7.11 -7.71 -11.27
C CYS A 206 8.52 -8.31 -11.13
N SER A 207 8.97 -8.48 -9.89
CA SER A 207 10.22 -9.20 -9.58
C SER A 207 10.00 -10.68 -9.24
N LYS A 208 8.73 -11.08 -9.07
CA LYS A 208 8.26 -12.44 -8.80
C LYS A 208 6.75 -12.52 -9.01
N GLY A 209 6.22 -13.73 -9.06
CA GLY A 209 4.80 -14.01 -8.88
C GLY A 209 4.22 -14.85 -10.00
N THR A 210 3.40 -15.82 -9.63
CA THR A 210 2.71 -16.72 -10.56
C THR A 210 1.24 -16.32 -10.65
N LEU A 211 0.71 -16.27 -11.87
CA LEU A 211 -0.70 -16.06 -12.18
C LEU A 211 -1.23 -17.38 -12.72
N ASP A 212 -2.01 -18.08 -11.89
CA ASP A 212 -2.50 -19.42 -12.20
C ASP A 212 -3.98 -19.38 -12.57
N PHE A 213 -4.27 -19.60 -13.85
CA PHE A 213 -5.63 -19.61 -14.40
C PHE A 213 -6.29 -21.00 -14.28
N ARG A 214 -5.56 -22.05 -13.90
CA ARG A 214 -6.08 -23.42 -13.81
C ARG A 214 -7.19 -23.59 -12.77
N ASN A 215 -7.24 -22.68 -11.79
CA ASN A 215 -8.32 -22.63 -10.80
C ASN A 215 -9.67 -22.21 -11.41
N ILE A 216 -9.70 -21.66 -12.62
CA ILE A 216 -10.91 -21.38 -13.40
C ILE A 216 -11.28 -22.66 -14.17
N ARG A 217 -12.21 -23.44 -13.62
CA ARG A 217 -12.59 -24.78 -14.10
C ARG A 217 -13.37 -24.77 -15.42
N VAL A 218 -14.03 -23.66 -15.74
CA VAL A 218 -14.85 -23.50 -16.94
C VAL A 218 -14.01 -22.84 -18.03
N ASP A 219 -13.76 -23.55 -19.13
CA ASP A 219 -12.74 -23.17 -20.12
C ASP A 219 -13.04 -21.83 -20.81
N TRP A 220 -14.28 -21.56 -21.22
CA TRP A 220 -14.61 -20.28 -21.87
C TRP A 220 -14.37 -19.08 -20.93
N LEU A 221 -14.57 -19.25 -19.63
CA LEU A 221 -14.24 -18.23 -18.62
C LEU A 221 -12.73 -18.10 -18.41
N ARG A 222 -11.99 -19.21 -18.48
CA ARG A 222 -10.52 -19.20 -18.39
C ARG A 222 -9.92 -18.45 -19.57
N GLU A 223 -10.37 -18.74 -20.78
CA GLU A 223 -9.96 -18.04 -21.99
C GLU A 223 -10.38 -16.56 -21.95
N THR A 224 -11.61 -16.26 -21.52
CA THR A 224 -12.06 -14.87 -21.31
C THR A 224 -11.11 -14.11 -20.38
N ALA A 225 -10.72 -14.69 -19.24
CA ALA A 225 -9.82 -14.03 -18.29
C ALA A 225 -8.42 -13.80 -18.89
N LYS A 226 -7.88 -14.79 -19.64
CA LYS A 226 -6.58 -14.67 -20.32
C LYS A 226 -6.62 -13.64 -21.44
N GLU A 227 -7.67 -13.63 -22.27
CA GLU A 227 -7.83 -12.68 -23.38
C GLU A 227 -8.08 -11.26 -22.87
N TYR A 228 -8.96 -11.08 -21.89
CA TYR A 228 -9.23 -9.79 -21.28
C TYR A 228 -7.94 -9.19 -20.69
N ALA A 229 -7.14 -10.00 -19.99
CA ALA A 229 -5.84 -9.57 -19.46
C ALA A 229 -4.86 -9.13 -20.55
N ARG A 230 -4.80 -9.85 -21.68
CA ARG A 230 -3.95 -9.54 -22.84
C ARG A 230 -4.42 -8.29 -23.57
N HIS A 231 -5.69 -8.25 -23.95
CA HIS A 231 -6.32 -7.19 -24.74
C HIS A 231 -6.19 -5.83 -24.05
N PHE A 232 -6.48 -5.75 -22.75
CA PHE A 232 -6.42 -4.50 -21.99
C PHE A 232 -5.05 -4.21 -21.37
N GLY A 233 -4.03 -5.04 -21.63
CA GLY A 233 -2.66 -4.85 -21.12
C GLY A 233 -2.60 -4.69 -19.59
N LEU A 234 -3.35 -5.53 -18.87
CA LEU A 234 -3.55 -5.40 -17.43
C LEU A 234 -2.25 -5.63 -16.62
N ALA A 235 -2.12 -4.94 -15.48
CA ALA A 235 -1.06 -5.20 -14.52
C ALA A 235 -1.33 -6.47 -13.69
N ALA A 236 -0.29 -7.02 -13.05
CA ALA A 236 -0.36 -8.31 -12.36
C ALA A 236 -1.32 -8.33 -11.15
N ASP A 237 -1.54 -7.20 -10.47
CA ASP A 237 -2.55 -7.06 -9.43
C ASP A 237 -3.98 -7.13 -9.99
N GLN A 238 -4.25 -6.42 -11.07
CA GLN A 238 -5.52 -6.44 -11.78
C GLN A 238 -5.81 -7.84 -12.33
N ILE A 239 -4.81 -8.52 -12.90
CA ILE A 239 -4.97 -9.90 -13.37
C ILE A 239 -5.29 -10.84 -12.20
N ARG A 240 -4.65 -10.68 -11.03
CA ARG A 240 -5.02 -11.47 -9.83
C ARG A 240 -6.46 -11.25 -9.42
N ASP A 241 -6.95 -10.01 -9.46
CA ASP A 241 -8.34 -9.71 -9.13
C ASP A 241 -9.31 -10.25 -10.18
N VAL A 242 -8.95 -10.21 -11.46
CA VAL A 242 -9.69 -10.86 -12.56
C VAL A 242 -9.75 -12.38 -12.34
N ILE A 243 -8.62 -13.04 -12.08
CA ILE A 243 -8.58 -14.48 -11.81
C ILE A 243 -9.49 -14.82 -10.62
N ARG A 244 -9.34 -14.12 -9.49
CA ARG A 244 -10.16 -14.37 -8.29
C ARG A 244 -11.64 -14.20 -8.56
N THR A 245 -12.04 -13.13 -9.24
CA THR A 245 -13.46 -12.90 -9.49
C THR A 245 -14.02 -13.91 -10.49
N VAL A 246 -13.35 -14.14 -11.62
CA VAL A 246 -13.79 -15.10 -12.64
C VAL A 246 -13.81 -16.53 -12.08
N GLN A 247 -12.89 -16.86 -11.17
CA GLN A 247 -12.89 -18.12 -10.45
C GLN A 247 -14.18 -18.35 -9.66
N VAL A 248 -14.74 -17.34 -8.99
CA VAL A 248 -16.03 -17.46 -8.27
C VAL A 248 -17.16 -17.84 -9.22
N ALA A 249 -17.29 -17.10 -10.34
CA ALA A 249 -18.30 -17.40 -11.34
C ALA A 249 -18.09 -18.78 -11.99
N SER A 250 -16.85 -19.14 -12.25
CA SER A 250 -16.49 -20.45 -12.83
C SER A 250 -16.84 -21.61 -11.91
N HIS A 251 -16.62 -21.50 -10.59
CA HIS A 251 -17.02 -22.55 -9.65
C HIS A 251 -18.55 -22.66 -9.57
N ALA A 252 -19.27 -21.54 -9.59
CA ALA A 252 -20.73 -21.54 -9.61
C ALA A 252 -21.28 -22.22 -10.87
N LEU A 253 -20.72 -21.91 -12.04
CA LEU A 253 -21.14 -22.49 -13.31
C LEU A 253 -20.71 -23.94 -13.49
N ALA A 254 -19.57 -24.37 -12.93
CA ALA A 254 -19.11 -25.75 -13.03
C ALA A 254 -20.12 -26.76 -12.46
N GLY A 255 -20.96 -26.36 -11.51
CA GLY A 255 -22.05 -27.18 -10.97
C GLY A 255 -23.37 -27.12 -11.75
N ARG A 256 -23.41 -26.43 -12.90
CA ARG A 256 -24.62 -26.21 -13.71
C ARG A 256 -24.61 -27.10 -14.96
N PRO A 257 -25.76 -27.62 -15.42
CA PRO A 257 -25.83 -28.50 -16.60
C PRO A 257 -25.23 -27.91 -17.87
N HIS A 258 -25.37 -26.59 -18.07
CA HIS A 258 -24.90 -25.87 -19.25
C HIS A 258 -23.73 -24.91 -18.94
N GLY A 259 -23.07 -25.06 -17.79
CA GLY A 259 -22.04 -24.10 -17.35
C GLY A 259 -20.83 -23.97 -18.29
N THR A 260 -20.52 -25.03 -19.03
CA THR A 260 -19.44 -25.08 -20.03
C THR A 260 -19.87 -24.64 -21.43
N ARG A 261 -21.17 -24.39 -21.64
CA ARG A 261 -21.78 -24.04 -22.92
C ARG A 261 -22.34 -22.62 -22.86
N PRO A 262 -21.51 -21.59 -23.13
CA PRO A 262 -21.91 -20.19 -22.97
C PRO A 262 -23.19 -19.82 -23.73
N GLU A 263 -23.43 -20.45 -24.89
CA GLU A 263 -24.59 -20.25 -25.76
C GLU A 263 -25.90 -20.79 -25.18
N GLN A 264 -25.83 -21.66 -24.17
CA GLN A 264 -26.99 -22.28 -23.51
C GLN A 264 -27.26 -21.69 -22.11
N LEU A 265 -26.45 -20.72 -21.67
CA LEU A 265 -26.62 -20.12 -20.35
C LEU A 265 -27.94 -19.36 -20.22
N THR A 266 -28.53 -19.43 -19.03
CA THR A 266 -29.83 -18.85 -18.73
C THR A 266 -29.77 -17.88 -17.54
N ARG A 267 -30.90 -17.22 -17.26
CA ARG A 267 -31.10 -16.42 -16.04
C ARG A 267 -30.85 -17.21 -14.76
N THR A 268 -31.19 -18.49 -14.73
CA THR A 268 -30.98 -19.36 -13.56
C THR A 268 -29.50 -19.54 -13.26
N ASP A 269 -28.67 -19.63 -14.29
CA ASP A 269 -27.21 -19.73 -14.15
C ASP A 269 -26.61 -18.39 -13.72
N ALA A 270 -27.12 -17.26 -14.24
CA ALA A 270 -26.74 -15.93 -13.78
C ALA A 270 -27.07 -15.73 -12.30
N LYS A 271 -28.23 -16.19 -11.84
CA LYS A 271 -28.63 -16.18 -10.42
C LYS A 271 -27.67 -17.01 -9.56
N ALA A 272 -27.30 -18.21 -10.01
CA ALA A 272 -26.33 -19.05 -9.30
C ALA A 272 -24.97 -18.34 -9.11
N VAL A 273 -24.51 -17.60 -10.11
CA VAL A 273 -23.30 -16.76 -10.01
C VAL A 273 -23.48 -15.65 -8.97
N VAL A 274 -24.60 -14.92 -8.99
CA VAL A 274 -24.89 -13.88 -7.99
C VAL A 274 -24.90 -14.45 -6.57
N ASP A 275 -25.56 -15.60 -6.38
CA ASP A 275 -25.65 -16.26 -5.08
C ASP A 275 -24.26 -16.73 -4.59
N ALA A 276 -23.37 -17.16 -5.50
CA ALA A 276 -21.98 -17.49 -5.15
C ALA A 276 -21.20 -16.26 -4.64
N TYR A 277 -21.37 -15.08 -5.25
CA TYR A 277 -20.75 -13.86 -4.70
C TYR A 277 -21.37 -13.42 -3.39
N ARG A 278 -22.69 -13.59 -3.21
CA ARG A 278 -23.38 -13.24 -1.95
C ARG A 278 -22.82 -14.02 -0.76
N ASN A 279 -22.45 -15.27 -1.00
CA ASN A 279 -21.96 -16.20 0.03
C ASN A 279 -20.43 -16.34 0.05
N LEU A 280 -19.70 -15.41 -0.59
CA LEU A 280 -18.24 -15.49 -0.70
C LEU A 280 -17.54 -15.46 0.67
N THR A 281 -16.66 -16.43 0.90
CA THR A 281 -15.89 -16.59 2.13
C THR A 281 -14.38 -16.36 1.95
N HIS A 282 -13.68 -16.21 3.07
CA HIS A 282 -12.24 -16.34 3.19
C HIS A 282 -11.84 -17.83 3.19
N GLU A 283 -10.54 -18.12 3.02
CA GLU A 283 -10.01 -19.50 3.06
C GLU A 283 -10.25 -20.19 4.41
N ASN A 284 -10.37 -19.42 5.49
CA ASN A 284 -10.68 -19.90 6.83
C ASN A 284 -12.19 -20.12 7.08
N GLY A 285 -13.05 -19.90 6.08
CA GLY A 285 -14.51 -20.06 6.18
C GLY A 285 -15.30 -18.81 6.56
N ASP A 286 -14.64 -17.74 7.00
CA ASP A 286 -15.32 -16.51 7.41
C ASP A 286 -15.95 -15.77 6.22
N GLN A 287 -17.11 -15.14 6.43
CA GLN A 287 -17.75 -14.34 5.38
C GLN A 287 -16.92 -13.11 5.01
N ARG A 288 -16.75 -12.87 3.70
CA ARG A 288 -16.15 -11.62 3.21
C ARG A 288 -17.08 -10.43 3.49
N THR A 289 -16.50 -9.23 3.59
CA THR A 289 -17.29 -8.01 3.75
C THR A 289 -18.15 -7.73 2.51
N ASP A 290 -19.30 -7.07 2.69
CA ASP A 290 -20.21 -6.70 1.59
C ASP A 290 -19.53 -5.85 0.52
N SER A 291 -18.58 -4.98 0.92
CA SER A 291 -17.78 -4.20 -0.03
C SER A 291 -16.97 -5.10 -0.97
N VAL A 292 -16.27 -6.10 -0.43
CA VAL A 292 -15.45 -6.99 -1.24
C VAL A 292 -16.32 -7.84 -2.17
N LYS A 293 -17.45 -8.35 -1.68
CA LYS A 293 -18.43 -9.09 -2.49
C LYS A 293 -18.94 -8.24 -3.65
N TYR A 294 -19.32 -6.98 -3.35
CA TYR A 294 -19.80 -6.02 -4.33
C TYR A 294 -18.73 -5.69 -5.39
N ASP A 295 -17.51 -5.37 -4.96
CA ASP A 295 -16.40 -4.99 -5.85
C ASP A 295 -16.01 -6.14 -6.78
N TYR A 296 -15.93 -7.36 -6.26
CA TYR A 296 -15.61 -8.55 -7.06
C TYR A 296 -16.69 -8.81 -8.11
N PHE A 297 -17.97 -8.78 -7.71
CA PHE A 297 -19.08 -8.96 -8.65
C PHE A 297 -19.11 -7.87 -9.71
N LYS A 298 -18.86 -6.61 -9.33
CA LYS A 298 -18.77 -5.49 -10.28
C LYS A 298 -17.62 -5.64 -11.26
N LEU A 299 -16.47 -6.13 -10.80
CA LEU A 299 -15.35 -6.43 -11.68
C LEU A 299 -15.71 -7.53 -12.68
N PHE A 300 -16.39 -8.61 -12.24
CA PHE A 300 -16.85 -9.66 -13.16
C PHE A 300 -17.85 -9.15 -14.19
N GLN A 301 -18.84 -8.36 -13.77
CA GLN A 301 -19.76 -7.70 -14.71
C GLN A 301 -19.03 -6.78 -15.69
N ARG A 302 -17.94 -6.13 -15.26
CA ARG A 302 -17.09 -5.30 -16.13
C ARG A 302 -16.36 -6.16 -17.15
N VAL A 303 -15.74 -7.27 -16.74
CA VAL A 303 -15.04 -8.20 -17.63
C VAL A 303 -15.95 -8.66 -18.78
N LEU A 304 -17.18 -9.08 -18.48
CA LEU A 304 -18.14 -9.51 -19.52
C LEU A 304 -18.61 -8.36 -20.44
N ARG A 305 -18.79 -7.16 -19.89
CA ARG A 305 -19.27 -6.00 -20.65
C ARG A 305 -18.18 -5.41 -21.54
N GLU A 306 -16.99 -5.19 -21.00
CA GLU A 306 -15.87 -4.60 -21.73
C GLU A 306 -15.21 -5.60 -22.67
N GLY A 307 -15.25 -6.89 -22.35
CA GLY A 307 -14.77 -7.97 -23.22
C GLY A 307 -15.85 -8.56 -24.13
N SER A 308 -16.92 -7.82 -24.43
CA SER A 308 -18.05 -8.34 -25.23
C SER A 308 -17.68 -8.75 -26.66
N ASP A 309 -16.58 -8.22 -27.18
CA ASP A 309 -15.98 -8.49 -28.48
C ASP A 309 -14.94 -9.63 -28.45
N LEU A 310 -14.56 -10.11 -27.26
CA LEU A 310 -13.64 -11.24 -27.10
C LEU A 310 -14.34 -12.54 -27.51
N GLU A 311 -13.65 -13.37 -28.28
CA GLU A 311 -14.21 -14.58 -28.90
C GLU A 311 -14.96 -15.48 -27.90
N PRO A 312 -14.43 -15.79 -26.69
CA PRO A 312 -15.14 -16.62 -25.73
C PRO A 312 -16.43 -16.01 -25.18
N VAL A 313 -16.53 -14.66 -25.16
CA VAL A 313 -17.67 -13.91 -24.62
C VAL A 313 -18.77 -13.72 -25.67
N THR A 314 -18.40 -13.59 -26.95
CA THR A 314 -19.38 -13.44 -28.05
C THR A 314 -20.39 -14.59 -28.13
N ARG A 315 -20.01 -15.78 -27.65
CA ARG A 315 -20.87 -16.97 -27.60
C ARG A 315 -21.86 -16.97 -26.44
N VAL A 316 -21.74 -16.04 -25.48
CA VAL A 316 -22.58 -16.02 -24.28
C VAL A 316 -24.01 -15.64 -24.66
N SER A 317 -24.96 -16.48 -24.25
CA SER A 317 -26.39 -16.25 -24.47
C SER A 317 -26.84 -14.92 -23.90
N ALA A 318 -27.64 -14.15 -24.65
CA ALA A 318 -28.27 -12.93 -24.19
C ALA A 318 -29.20 -13.16 -22.96
N ARG A 319 -29.61 -14.41 -22.71
CA ARG A 319 -30.40 -14.80 -21.52
C ARG A 319 -29.55 -14.83 -20.24
N PHE A 320 -28.22 -14.86 -20.34
CA PHE A 320 -27.31 -14.79 -19.20
C PHE A 320 -27.10 -13.34 -18.77
N MET A 321 -28.10 -12.79 -18.07
CA MET A 321 -28.13 -11.37 -17.68
C MET A 321 -28.35 -11.20 -16.17
N PHE A 322 -27.76 -10.15 -15.60
CA PHE A 322 -27.86 -9.79 -14.19
C PHE A 322 -28.83 -8.62 -14.00
N ILE A 323 -29.88 -8.80 -13.20
CA ILE A 323 -30.89 -7.75 -12.95
C ILE A 323 -30.62 -6.99 -11.65
N THR A 324 -31.06 -5.73 -11.61
CA THR A 324 -30.83 -4.83 -10.46
C THR A 324 -31.48 -5.33 -9.17
N ALA A 325 -32.64 -6.01 -9.25
CA ALA A 325 -33.33 -6.56 -8.08
C ALA A 325 -32.52 -7.64 -7.35
N GLU A 326 -31.57 -8.29 -8.03
CA GLU A 326 -30.69 -9.33 -7.46
C GLU A 326 -29.30 -8.78 -7.11
N ALA A 327 -29.09 -7.46 -7.26
CA ALA A 327 -27.80 -6.85 -7.01
C ALA A 327 -27.36 -7.05 -5.55
N LEU A 328 -26.05 -7.23 -5.37
CA LEU A 328 -25.46 -7.25 -4.04
C LEU A 328 -25.69 -5.89 -3.35
N PRO A 329 -25.93 -5.89 -2.03
CA PRO A 329 -26.07 -4.66 -1.28
C PRO A 329 -24.86 -3.76 -1.53
N LYS A 330 -25.10 -2.50 -1.87
CA LYS A 330 -24.03 -1.52 -1.94
C LYS A 330 -23.45 -1.39 -0.52
N PRO A 331 -22.13 -1.42 -0.34
CA PRO A 331 -21.55 -1.14 0.96
C PRO A 331 -22.06 0.23 1.44
N GLY A 332 -22.60 0.28 2.65
CA GLY A 332 -22.94 1.55 3.29
C GLY A 332 -21.70 2.45 3.40
N PRO A 333 -21.86 3.77 3.62
CA PRO A 333 -20.73 4.65 3.88
C PRO A 333 -19.86 4.03 4.97
N HIS A 334 -18.56 3.91 4.73
CA HIS A 334 -17.62 3.29 5.66
C HIS A 334 -17.78 3.94 7.05
N LYS A 335 -18.47 3.27 7.97
CA LYS A 335 -18.39 3.60 9.39
C LYS A 335 -16.97 3.24 9.81
N ASN A 336 -16.06 4.21 9.83
CA ASN A 336 -14.68 3.97 10.21
C ASN A 336 -14.62 3.83 11.75
N PRO A 337 -14.37 2.62 12.30
CA PRO A 337 -14.00 2.52 13.71
C PRO A 337 -12.64 3.22 13.89
N GLY A 338 -12.49 4.00 14.96
CA GLY A 338 -11.36 4.91 15.22
C GLY A 338 -9.97 4.39 14.83
N ARG A 339 -9.50 4.75 13.63
CA ARG A 339 -8.15 4.46 13.11
C ARG A 339 -7.10 5.49 13.50
N ALA A 340 -7.52 6.59 14.14
CA ALA A 340 -6.61 7.60 14.65
C ALA A 340 -5.81 7.04 15.84
N ILE A 341 -4.52 7.38 15.89
CA ILE A 341 -3.60 7.00 16.96
C ILE A 341 -3.83 7.99 18.12
N PRO A 342 -4.12 7.53 19.36
CA PRO A 342 -4.31 8.41 20.50
C PRO A 342 -3.06 9.24 20.85
N ASP A 343 -3.25 10.46 21.38
CA ASP A 343 -2.13 11.35 21.69
C ASP A 343 -1.15 10.79 22.73
N HIS A 344 -1.62 10.00 23.70
CA HIS A 344 -0.72 9.36 24.67
C HIS A 344 0.22 8.34 24.01
N ILE A 345 -0.27 7.59 23.01
CA ILE A 345 0.57 6.68 22.23
C ILE A 345 1.61 7.47 21.43
N ILE A 346 1.23 8.63 20.88
CA ILE A 346 2.14 9.47 20.10
C ILE A 346 3.24 10.04 20.99
N ARG A 347 2.93 10.47 22.22
CA ARG A 347 3.94 10.89 23.20
C ARG A 347 4.93 9.76 23.53
N ILE A 348 4.45 8.52 23.71
CA ILE A 348 5.31 7.36 23.95
C ILE A 348 6.27 7.14 22.76
N LEU A 349 5.76 7.22 21.53
CA LEU A 349 6.57 7.09 20.33
C LEU A 349 7.61 8.21 20.21
N ASP A 350 7.20 9.46 20.44
CA ASP A 350 8.08 10.62 20.36
C ASP A 350 9.21 10.58 21.41
N ALA A 351 8.90 10.18 22.64
CA ALA A 351 9.89 9.99 23.70
C ALA A 351 10.91 8.90 23.33
N ASN A 352 10.49 7.91 22.54
CA ASN A 352 11.30 6.78 22.10
C ASN A 352 11.76 6.91 20.64
N LEU A 353 11.79 8.12 20.07
CA LEU A 353 12.20 8.35 18.68
C LEU A 353 13.64 7.86 18.40
N HIS A 354 14.53 7.97 19.38
CA HIS A 354 15.92 7.51 19.28
C HIS A 354 16.04 6.01 18.99
N LEU A 355 15.03 5.20 19.33
CA LEU A 355 14.99 3.75 19.03
C LEU A 355 14.66 3.44 17.57
N LEU A 356 14.18 4.43 16.80
CA LEU A 356 13.97 4.31 15.35
C LEU A 356 15.33 4.40 14.66
N ALA A 357 16.00 3.25 14.64
CA ALA A 357 17.38 3.13 14.21
C ALA A 357 17.61 1.82 13.45
N VAL A 358 18.55 1.86 12.50
CA VAL A 358 19.03 0.65 11.82
C VAL A 358 19.75 -0.27 12.82
N ASP A 359 19.71 -1.57 12.54
CA ASP A 359 20.35 -2.59 13.34
C ASP A 359 21.90 -2.49 13.27
N GLU A 360 22.62 -2.97 14.28
CA GLU A 360 24.09 -2.95 14.27
C GLU A 360 24.68 -3.76 13.12
N LYS A 361 23.97 -4.82 12.73
CA LYS A 361 24.32 -5.69 11.61
C LYS A 361 23.96 -5.10 10.24
N TYR A 362 23.36 -3.90 10.21
CA TYR A 362 23.01 -3.23 8.96
C TYR A 362 24.28 -2.88 8.19
N SER A 363 24.42 -3.46 6.98
CA SER A 363 25.55 -3.16 6.12
C SER A 363 25.43 -1.74 5.58
N LEU A 364 26.24 -0.83 6.13
CA LEU A 364 26.26 0.55 5.69
C LEU A 364 26.88 0.67 4.30
N PRO A 365 26.25 1.42 3.39
CA PRO A 365 26.90 1.87 2.17
C PRO A 365 28.20 2.63 2.50
N ALA A 366 29.23 2.46 1.65
CA ALA A 366 30.50 3.16 1.83
C ALA A 366 30.28 4.68 1.95
N GLY A 367 30.88 5.30 2.98
CA GLY A 367 30.76 6.74 3.23
C GLY A 367 29.46 7.19 3.90
N ARG A 368 28.65 6.28 4.45
CA ARG A 368 27.45 6.64 5.23
C ARG A 368 27.53 6.09 6.64
N THR A 369 27.12 6.91 7.61
CA THR A 369 27.12 6.56 9.04
C THR A 369 25.77 5.96 9.46
N ARG A 370 25.71 5.35 10.66
CA ARG A 370 24.43 4.86 11.22
C ARG A 370 23.55 6.04 11.60
N GLU A 371 24.16 7.07 12.16
CA GLU A 371 23.54 8.31 12.61
C GLU A 371 22.80 8.99 11.45
N PHE A 372 23.41 9.02 10.26
CA PHE A 372 22.76 9.51 9.04
C PHE A 372 21.47 8.73 8.71
N HIS A 373 21.52 7.40 8.72
CA HIS A 373 20.35 6.58 8.39
C HIS A 373 19.27 6.67 9.47
N ASN A 374 19.67 6.73 10.74
CA ASN A 374 18.75 6.88 11.86
C ASN A 374 18.02 8.23 11.75
N LEU A 375 18.75 9.32 11.51
CA LEU A 375 18.16 10.63 11.32
C LEU A 375 17.16 10.62 10.14
N MET A 376 17.54 10.06 8.99
CA MET A 376 16.63 9.90 7.85
C MET A 376 15.31 9.20 8.23
N LEU A 377 15.39 8.06 8.94
CA LEU A 377 14.21 7.31 9.36
C LEU A 377 13.36 8.11 10.35
N GLN A 378 14.00 8.79 11.30
CA GLN A 378 13.33 9.64 12.30
C GLN A 378 12.62 10.82 11.65
N THR A 379 13.27 11.52 10.72
CA THR A 379 12.68 12.60 9.93
C THR A 379 11.46 12.11 9.16
N ILE A 380 11.54 10.98 8.47
CA ILE A 380 10.39 10.40 7.74
C ILE A 380 9.21 10.15 8.67
N TYR A 381 9.44 9.58 9.86
CA TYR A 381 8.39 9.37 10.85
C TYR A 381 7.73 10.69 11.28
N GLN A 382 8.55 11.70 11.63
CA GLN A 382 8.05 12.99 12.06
C GLN A 382 7.22 13.67 10.96
N LEU A 383 7.65 13.59 9.70
CA LEU A 383 6.87 14.12 8.56
C LEU A 383 5.55 13.37 8.31
N LEU A 384 5.53 12.04 8.48
CA LEU A 384 4.29 11.27 8.39
C LEU A 384 3.28 11.73 9.46
N ARG A 385 3.76 11.97 10.68
CA ARG A 385 2.96 12.44 11.83
C ARG A 385 2.46 13.89 11.61
N ASP A 386 3.31 14.78 11.12
CA ASP A 386 3.06 16.22 11.10
C ASP A 386 2.29 16.71 9.87
N LEU A 387 2.38 16.00 8.73
CA LEU A 387 1.85 16.51 7.44
C LEU A 387 0.57 15.83 6.96
N GLY A 388 0.22 14.68 7.54
CA GLY A 388 -0.91 13.86 7.11
C GLY A 388 -0.87 13.44 5.63
N ARG A 389 0.28 13.53 4.96
CA ARG A 389 0.44 13.09 3.56
C ARG A 389 0.46 11.56 3.47
N ARG A 390 0.21 11.03 2.27
CA ARG A 390 0.36 9.60 2.01
C ARG A 390 1.84 9.23 2.12
N PRO A 391 2.20 8.02 2.59
CA PRO A 391 3.59 7.65 2.73
C PRO A 391 4.42 7.81 1.46
N THR A 392 3.84 7.50 0.30
CA THR A 392 4.50 7.69 -0.99
C THR A 392 4.79 9.15 -1.32
N GLU A 393 3.92 10.08 -0.92
CA GLU A 393 4.10 11.52 -1.12
C GLU A 393 5.24 12.04 -0.22
N ILE A 394 5.38 11.52 1.01
CA ILE A 394 6.51 11.82 1.89
C ILE A 394 7.83 11.28 1.34
N TYR A 395 7.86 10.03 0.88
CA TYR A 395 9.10 9.43 0.37
C TYR A 395 9.61 10.15 -0.88
N SER A 396 8.72 10.66 -1.73
CA SER A 396 9.08 11.32 -2.97
C SER A 396 9.24 12.85 -2.87
N LEU A 397 9.30 13.42 -1.67
CA LEU A 397 9.45 14.87 -1.51
C LEU A 397 10.70 15.38 -2.27
N PRO A 398 10.62 16.50 -3.01
CA PRO A 398 11.77 17.13 -3.64
C PRO A 398 12.81 17.59 -2.62
N ARG A 399 14.08 17.64 -3.01
CA ARG A 399 15.17 18.06 -2.12
C ARG A 399 15.04 19.52 -1.68
N ASP A 400 14.48 20.37 -2.54
CA ASP A 400 14.17 21.78 -2.30
C ASP A 400 12.71 22.02 -1.87
N THR A 401 12.07 21.01 -1.26
CA THR A 401 10.65 21.06 -0.90
C THR A 401 10.28 22.21 0.04
N LEU A 402 11.15 22.58 0.98
CA LEU A 402 10.87 23.61 1.98
C LEU A 402 11.10 25.01 1.41
N ARG A 403 10.08 25.86 1.50
CA ARG A 403 10.09 27.26 1.08
C ARG A 403 9.44 28.15 2.14
N GLU A 404 9.57 29.45 1.95
CA GLU A 404 8.96 30.48 2.80
C GLU A 404 8.13 31.41 1.94
N THR A 405 6.99 31.86 2.47
CA THR A 405 6.23 32.97 1.89
C THR A 405 6.96 34.29 2.10
N ASP A 406 6.51 35.37 1.45
CA ASP A 406 7.06 36.71 1.66
C ASP A 406 6.98 37.16 3.13
N ASP A 407 5.97 36.69 3.86
CA ASP A 407 5.78 36.93 5.30
C ASP A 407 6.58 35.97 6.21
N GLY A 408 7.51 35.20 5.65
CA GLY A 408 8.39 34.29 6.38
C GLY A 408 7.68 33.09 7.01
N GLN A 409 6.52 32.67 6.48
CA GLN A 409 5.82 31.46 6.92
C GLN A 409 6.29 30.25 6.09
N PRO A 410 6.71 29.15 6.75
CA PRO A 410 7.22 28.00 6.02
C PRO A 410 6.10 27.16 5.40
N TYR A 411 6.32 26.70 4.18
CA TYR A 411 5.48 25.73 3.49
C TYR A 411 6.34 24.72 2.74
N ILE A 412 5.76 23.59 2.37
CA ILE A 412 6.42 22.59 1.53
C ILE A 412 5.73 22.47 0.17
N ILE A 413 6.52 22.12 -0.85
CA ILE A 413 6.02 21.73 -2.17
C ILE A 413 6.06 20.21 -2.31
N TYR A 414 4.94 19.61 -2.70
CA TYR A 414 4.81 18.17 -2.87
C TYR A 414 3.93 17.76 -4.05
N ASP A 415 4.07 16.51 -4.48
CA ASP A 415 3.28 15.92 -5.56
C ASP A 415 2.30 14.88 -5.01
N SER A 416 1.04 14.90 -5.49
CA SER A 416 0.05 13.87 -5.19
C SER A 416 -0.13 12.89 -6.34
N HIS A 417 0.60 11.78 -6.24
CA HIS A 417 0.55 10.67 -7.21
C HIS A 417 -0.83 10.01 -7.33
N LYS A 418 -1.67 10.09 -6.29
CA LYS A 418 -3.02 9.49 -6.32
C LYS A 418 -3.99 10.31 -7.17
N THR A 419 -3.88 11.63 -7.11
CA THR A 419 -4.76 12.56 -7.85
C THR A 419 -4.14 13.08 -9.12
N ALA A 420 -2.86 12.78 -9.36
CA ALA A 420 -2.04 13.27 -10.48
C ALA A 420 -1.91 14.80 -10.52
N GLU A 421 -1.73 15.39 -9.34
CA GLU A 421 -1.50 16.83 -9.14
C GLU A 421 -0.06 17.04 -8.65
N TYR A 422 0.64 18.04 -9.19
CA TYR A 422 2.07 18.25 -8.98
C TYR A 422 2.33 19.69 -8.51
N GLY A 423 3.36 19.88 -7.70
CA GLY A 423 3.76 21.21 -7.21
C GLY A 423 2.77 21.85 -6.23
N LEU A 424 2.05 21.03 -5.44
CA LEU A 424 1.09 21.53 -4.46
C LEU A 424 1.80 22.12 -3.25
N GLU A 425 1.25 23.21 -2.72
CA GLU A 425 1.74 23.85 -1.51
C GLU A 425 1.02 23.28 -0.28
N LEU A 426 1.78 23.10 0.81
CA LEU A 426 1.23 22.72 2.12
C LEU A 426 1.91 23.56 3.19
N PRO A 427 1.18 24.45 3.88
CA PRO A 427 1.70 25.18 5.04
C PRO A 427 2.17 24.21 6.12
N VAL A 428 3.32 24.50 6.74
CA VAL A 428 3.89 23.68 7.80
C VAL A 428 4.22 24.51 9.04
N HIS A 429 4.25 23.87 10.21
CA HIS A 429 4.69 24.54 11.42
C HIS A 429 6.21 24.78 11.40
N ARG A 430 6.69 25.85 12.05
CA ARG A 430 8.13 26.18 12.13
C ARG A 430 8.96 25.02 12.69
N SER A 431 8.44 24.25 13.66
CA SER A 431 9.15 23.07 14.18
C SER A 431 9.34 21.98 13.13
N THR A 432 8.36 21.76 12.26
CA THR A 432 8.47 20.79 11.14
C THR A 432 9.44 21.30 10.08
N ALA A 433 9.45 22.62 9.81
CA ALA A 433 10.46 23.23 8.96
C ALA A 433 11.89 23.04 9.51
N THR A 434 12.10 23.19 10.82
CA THR A 434 13.39 22.91 11.46
C THR A 434 13.81 21.45 11.29
N ILE A 435 12.89 20.49 11.44
CA ILE A 435 13.17 19.06 11.21
C ILE A 435 13.67 18.81 9.78
N ILE A 436 13.03 19.45 8.78
CA ILE A 436 13.44 19.34 7.38
C ILE A 436 14.82 19.97 7.15
N ARG A 437 15.09 21.16 7.69
CA ARG A 437 16.40 21.83 7.55
C ARG A 437 17.53 21.02 8.15
N THR A 438 17.38 20.53 9.38
CA THR A 438 18.38 19.66 10.04
C THR A 438 18.73 18.45 9.18
N TRP A 439 17.72 17.86 8.53
CA TRP A 439 17.94 16.76 7.60
C TRP A 439 18.63 17.21 6.30
N GLN A 440 18.22 18.32 5.69
CA GLN A 440 18.86 18.87 4.49
C GLN A 440 20.34 19.19 4.73
N GLU A 441 20.69 19.84 5.84
CA GLU A 441 22.07 20.14 6.24
C GLU A 441 22.92 18.88 6.42
N THR A 442 22.31 17.81 6.96
CA THR A 442 22.98 16.51 7.10
C THR A 442 23.15 15.83 5.75
N LEU A 443 22.15 15.95 4.86
CA LEU A 443 22.15 15.37 3.53
C LEU A 443 23.20 16.01 2.61
N GLU A 444 23.44 17.31 2.72
CA GLU A 444 24.46 18.04 1.96
C GLU A 444 25.88 17.53 2.18
N LYS A 445 26.15 16.94 3.35
CA LYS A 445 27.47 16.38 3.68
C LYS A 445 27.76 15.05 2.97
N ILE A 446 26.79 14.48 2.23
CA ILE A 446 26.93 13.18 1.58
C ILE A 446 27.35 13.35 0.11
N LEU A 447 28.57 12.89 -0.20
CA LEU A 447 29.18 13.04 -1.54
C LEU A 447 28.86 11.90 -2.53
N ASN A 448 28.25 10.81 -2.08
CA ASN A 448 27.99 9.60 -2.87
C ASN A 448 26.48 9.29 -3.02
N ILE A 449 25.70 10.28 -3.46
CA ILE A 449 24.30 10.08 -3.86
C ILE A 449 24.29 9.92 -5.38
N HIS A 450 23.54 8.93 -5.89
CA HIS A 450 23.39 8.78 -7.34
C HIS A 450 22.76 10.06 -7.92
N PRO A 451 23.23 10.60 -9.05
CA PRO A 451 22.71 11.83 -9.64
C PRO A 451 21.17 11.85 -9.78
N ASP A 452 20.58 10.79 -10.34
CA ASP A 452 19.12 10.64 -10.48
C ASP A 452 18.34 10.64 -9.15
N ALA A 453 19.00 10.30 -8.03
CA ALA A 453 18.39 10.34 -6.71
C ALA A 453 18.62 11.66 -5.97
N ALA A 454 19.56 12.49 -6.44
CA ALA A 454 20.00 13.69 -5.72
C ALA A 454 18.92 14.77 -5.61
N GLY A 455 17.87 14.71 -6.44
CA GLY A 455 16.72 15.61 -6.39
C GLY A 455 15.66 15.26 -5.34
N TYR A 456 15.79 14.14 -4.61
CA TYR A 456 14.84 13.77 -3.56
C TYR A 456 15.33 14.20 -2.18
N LEU A 457 14.40 14.57 -1.30
CA LEU A 457 14.68 14.81 0.11
C LEU A 457 15.17 13.52 0.80
N PHE A 458 14.63 12.36 0.43
CA PHE A 458 15.02 11.07 0.99
C PHE A 458 15.63 10.16 -0.08
N PRO A 459 16.85 10.45 -0.57
CA PRO A 459 17.47 9.63 -1.60
C PRO A 459 17.73 8.21 -1.09
N SER A 460 17.72 7.24 -1.99
CA SER A 460 17.87 5.84 -1.63
C SER A 460 19.19 5.59 -0.89
N PRO A 461 19.13 4.85 0.24
CA PRO A 461 20.33 4.44 0.94
C PRO A 461 21.12 3.39 0.13
N ARG A 462 20.65 2.90 -1.03
CA ARG A 462 21.37 1.87 -1.79
C ARG A 462 22.42 2.50 -2.73
N PRO A 463 23.66 2.00 -2.74
CA PRO A 463 24.72 2.53 -3.60
C PRO A 463 24.70 2.01 -5.05
N TYR A 464 23.97 0.92 -5.32
CA TYR A 464 23.99 0.22 -6.60
C TYR A 464 22.60 -0.24 -7.04
N GLY A 465 22.46 -0.52 -8.33
CA GLY A 465 21.25 -1.03 -8.94
C GLY A 465 20.20 0.06 -9.23
N PRO A 466 19.08 -0.28 -9.88
CA PRO A 466 18.02 0.69 -10.23
C PRO A 466 17.41 1.40 -9.02
N GLN A 467 17.42 0.76 -7.85
CA GLN A 467 16.91 1.36 -6.61
C GLN A 467 17.84 2.45 -6.05
N SER A 468 19.09 2.56 -6.51
CA SER A 468 19.99 3.66 -6.12
C SER A 468 19.59 4.99 -6.77
N LYS A 469 18.81 4.94 -7.85
CA LYS A 469 18.43 6.07 -8.72
C LYS A 469 17.14 6.79 -8.29
N THR A 470 16.63 6.51 -7.09
CA THR A 470 15.33 7.01 -6.64
C THR A 470 15.35 7.25 -5.12
N TYR A 471 14.23 7.64 -4.55
CA TYR A 471 14.05 7.82 -3.12
C TYR A 471 14.03 6.49 -2.34
N ILE A 472 14.08 6.57 -1.00
CA ILE A 472 14.02 5.42 -0.11
C ILE A 472 12.82 4.51 -0.43
N THR A 473 13.08 3.21 -0.57
CA THR A 473 11.99 2.26 -0.84
C THR A 473 11.03 2.15 0.36
N PRO A 474 9.70 2.05 0.15
CA PRO A 474 8.74 1.86 1.24
C PRO A 474 9.09 0.69 2.17
N THR A 475 9.55 -0.42 1.59
CA THR A 475 10.02 -1.59 2.36
C THR A 475 11.18 -1.25 3.29
N GLY A 476 12.13 -0.44 2.84
CA GLY A 476 13.30 -0.03 3.62
C GLY A 476 12.93 0.75 4.88
N PHE A 477 11.94 1.64 4.79
CA PHE A 477 11.40 2.34 5.96
C PHE A 477 10.53 1.40 6.82
N HIS A 478 9.57 0.68 6.20
CA HIS A 478 8.63 -0.20 6.90
C HIS A 478 9.33 -1.22 7.81
N THR A 479 10.42 -1.83 7.35
CA THR A 479 11.15 -2.83 8.16
C THR A 479 11.68 -2.22 9.45
N ASN A 480 12.27 -1.02 9.39
CA ASN A 480 12.81 -0.35 10.58
C ASN A 480 11.70 0.23 11.45
N TYR A 481 10.64 0.77 10.84
CA TYR A 481 9.44 1.23 11.56
C TYR A 481 8.82 0.12 12.42
N TRP A 482 8.60 -1.07 11.86
CA TRP A 482 7.99 -2.17 12.64
C TRP A 482 8.91 -2.72 13.73
N ARG A 483 10.23 -2.72 13.50
CA ARG A 483 11.21 -3.06 14.55
C ARG A 483 11.20 -2.04 15.67
N TRP A 484 11.07 -0.76 15.33
CA TRP A 484 10.97 0.31 16.31
C TRP A 484 9.71 0.19 17.17
N ILE A 485 8.55 -0.04 16.55
CA ILE A 485 7.31 -0.31 17.29
C ILE A 485 7.45 -1.52 18.22
N ASP A 486 8.07 -2.61 17.76
CA ASP A 486 8.29 -3.79 18.59
C ASP A 486 9.26 -3.52 19.75
N ARG A 487 10.36 -2.79 19.51
CA ARG A 487 11.30 -2.37 20.58
C ARG A 487 10.58 -1.60 21.68
N ILE A 488 9.77 -0.60 21.32
CA ILE A 488 8.98 0.20 22.27
C ILE A 488 7.99 -0.69 23.02
N ARG A 489 7.23 -1.52 22.29
CA ARG A 489 6.23 -2.43 22.87
C ARG A 489 6.83 -3.38 23.91
N THR A 490 8.09 -3.75 23.76
CA THR A 490 8.79 -4.66 24.69
C THR A 490 9.47 -3.98 25.88
N GLN A 491 9.52 -2.65 25.95
CA GLN A 491 10.07 -1.94 27.10
C GLN A 491 9.18 -2.17 28.33
N ALA A 492 9.80 -2.38 29.51
CA ALA A 492 9.07 -2.60 30.75
C ALA A 492 8.08 -1.46 31.06
N GLU A 493 8.51 -0.21 30.86
CA GLU A 493 7.69 0.99 31.07
C GLU A 493 6.42 1.04 30.20
N VAL A 494 6.44 0.43 29.01
CA VAL A 494 5.28 0.43 28.07
C VAL A 494 4.45 -0.84 28.24
N ARG A 495 5.09 -1.97 28.53
CA ARG A 495 4.43 -3.26 28.75
C ARG A 495 3.66 -3.28 30.06
N ASP A 496 4.23 -2.70 31.11
CA ASP A 496 3.71 -2.76 32.48
C ASP A 496 2.87 -1.52 32.83
N ASP A 497 2.64 -0.60 31.89
CA ASP A 497 1.79 0.58 32.06
C ASP A 497 0.30 0.16 32.23
N PRO A 498 -0.40 0.62 33.28
CA PRO A 498 -1.81 0.31 33.54
C PRO A 498 -2.76 0.64 32.37
N LEU A 499 -2.44 1.63 31.53
CA LEU A 499 -3.21 1.99 30.35
C LEU A 499 -2.99 1.01 29.17
N SER A 500 -2.12 0.02 29.33
CA SER A 500 -1.81 -1.03 28.36
C SER A 500 -1.51 -0.51 26.93
N PRO A 501 -0.62 0.49 26.76
CA PRO A 501 -0.27 1.04 25.45
C PRO A 501 0.34 -0.03 24.52
N ALA A 502 0.97 -1.07 25.07
CA ALA A 502 1.49 -2.21 24.31
C ALA A 502 0.41 -2.92 23.45
N ASP A 503 -0.83 -2.98 23.92
CA ASP A 503 -1.96 -3.59 23.20
C ASP A 503 -2.41 -2.75 22.00
N PHE A 504 -2.08 -1.45 21.98
CA PHE A 504 -2.35 -0.58 20.86
C PHE A 504 -1.26 -0.67 19.78
N LEU A 505 -0.03 -1.04 20.15
CA LEU A 505 1.16 -1.07 19.27
C LEU A 505 1.19 -2.30 18.35
N THR A 506 0.08 -2.56 17.64
CA THR A 506 -0.07 -3.69 16.70
C THR A 506 -0.02 -3.25 15.24
N ARG A 507 0.08 -4.21 14.32
CA ARG A 507 0.14 -3.93 12.87
C ARG A 507 -1.13 -3.30 12.33
N GLU A 508 -2.27 -3.66 12.90
CA GLU A 508 -3.60 -3.20 12.49
C GLU A 508 -3.81 -1.73 12.88
N ARG A 509 -3.30 -1.32 14.04
CA ARG A 509 -3.50 0.01 14.63
C ARG A 509 -2.39 1.01 14.30
N MET A 510 -1.17 0.54 14.03
CA MET A 510 0.00 1.38 13.75
C MET A 510 0.40 1.42 12.26
N GLY A 511 -0.50 1.03 11.35
CA GLY A 511 -0.23 1.13 9.92
C GLY A 511 0.07 2.57 9.48
N LEU A 512 0.99 2.78 8.54
CA LEU A 512 1.44 4.15 8.19
C LEU A 512 0.32 5.08 7.70
N TYR A 513 -0.73 4.53 7.09
CA TYR A 513 -1.89 5.31 6.67
C TYR A 513 -2.70 5.88 7.85
N ASN A 514 -2.54 5.31 9.05
CA ASN A 514 -3.21 5.79 10.25
C ASN A 514 -2.65 7.14 10.72
N TRP A 515 -1.40 7.49 10.40
CA TRP A 515 -0.87 8.85 10.68
C TRP A 515 -1.65 9.94 9.95
N ARG A 516 -2.10 9.65 8.73
CA ARG A 516 -3.00 10.54 7.99
C ARG A 516 -4.38 10.67 8.65
N HIS A 517 -4.91 9.58 9.23
CA HIS A 517 -6.14 9.63 10.04
C HIS A 517 -5.95 10.44 11.33
N THR A 518 -4.85 10.22 12.04
CA THR A 518 -4.46 10.97 13.23
C THR A 518 -4.36 12.47 12.95
N TYR A 519 -3.69 12.87 11.87
CA TYR A 519 -3.53 14.28 11.49
C TYR A 519 -4.89 14.97 11.28
N ALA A 520 -5.78 14.36 10.48
CA ALA A 520 -7.12 14.90 10.25
C ALA A 520 -7.96 14.96 11.54
N GLN A 521 -7.85 13.95 12.40
CA GLN A 521 -8.54 13.95 13.68
C GLN A 521 -8.04 15.07 14.59
N ARG A 522 -6.72 15.29 14.70
CA ARG A 522 -6.14 16.39 15.49
C ARG A 522 -6.56 17.77 14.99
N LEU A 523 -6.60 17.99 13.66
CA LEU A 523 -7.13 19.23 13.11
C LEU A 523 -8.59 19.45 13.50
N SER A 524 -9.41 18.40 13.39
CA SER A 524 -10.81 18.45 13.82
C SER A 524 -10.97 18.69 15.33
N ASP A 525 -10.13 18.06 16.16
CA ASP A 525 -10.14 18.21 17.61
C ASP A 525 -9.76 19.64 18.01
N ASN A 526 -8.87 20.28 17.24
CA ASN A 526 -8.53 21.70 17.34
C ASN A 526 -9.53 22.64 16.66
N SER A 527 -10.74 22.16 16.36
CA SER A 527 -11.83 22.93 15.76
C SER A 527 -11.55 23.51 14.37
N THR A 528 -10.57 22.96 13.62
CA THR A 528 -10.31 23.38 12.23
C THR A 528 -11.57 23.17 11.37
N PRO A 529 -11.95 24.15 10.53
CA PRO A 529 -13.09 24.02 9.63
C PRO A 529 -12.99 22.80 8.69
N PRO A 530 -14.08 22.04 8.47
CA PRO A 530 -14.06 20.83 7.65
C PRO A 530 -13.60 21.03 6.18
N ASP A 531 -13.86 22.18 5.58
CA ASP A 531 -13.39 22.61 4.25
C ASP A 531 -11.87 22.83 4.24
N VAL A 532 -11.32 23.47 5.27
CA VAL A 532 -9.87 23.62 5.46
C VAL A 532 -9.20 22.26 5.66
N ILE A 533 -9.81 21.35 6.42
CA ILE A 533 -9.30 19.97 6.55
C ILE A 533 -9.34 19.24 5.20
N LYS A 534 -10.40 19.42 4.39
CA LYS A 534 -10.50 18.82 3.04
C LYS A 534 -9.37 19.32 2.13
N GLU A 535 -9.09 20.62 2.14
CA GLU A 535 -8.02 21.24 1.37
C GLU A 535 -6.64 20.76 1.84
N LEU A 536 -6.36 20.87 3.13
CA LEU A 536 -5.12 20.38 3.72
C LEU A 536 -4.92 18.91 3.39
N MET A 537 -5.95 18.08 3.45
CA MET A 537 -5.88 16.65 3.11
C MET A 537 -5.81 16.36 1.61
N ASN A 538 -5.95 17.34 0.72
CA ASN A 538 -6.10 17.13 -0.73
C ASN A 538 -7.18 16.08 -1.05
N HIS A 539 -8.41 16.34 -0.60
CA HIS A 539 -9.59 15.51 -0.88
C HIS A 539 -10.51 16.20 -1.90
N LYS A 540 -10.89 15.48 -2.98
CA LYS A 540 -11.81 16.01 -4.01
C LYS A 540 -13.27 16.15 -3.52
N SER A 541 -13.67 15.38 -2.51
CA SER A 541 -15.03 15.39 -1.95
C SER A 541 -15.02 15.46 -0.43
N PHE A 542 -15.99 16.20 0.12
CA PHE A 542 -16.26 16.31 1.55
C PHE A 542 -16.57 14.96 2.21
N THR A 543 -17.31 14.10 1.51
CA THR A 543 -17.67 12.74 1.99
C THR A 543 -16.45 11.86 2.23
N THR A 544 -15.31 12.18 1.61
CA THR A 544 -14.04 11.49 1.87
C THR A 544 -13.42 11.97 3.17
N SER A 545 -13.48 13.27 3.48
CA SER A 545 -12.95 13.87 4.73
C SER A 545 -13.73 13.46 5.97
N THR A 546 -15.06 13.34 5.89
CA THR A 546 -15.90 12.85 7.00
C THR A 546 -15.56 11.42 7.41
N GLY A 547 -15.00 10.61 6.51
CA GLY A 547 -14.46 9.29 6.84
C GLY A 547 -13.21 9.33 7.71
N TYR A 548 -12.46 10.44 7.74
CA TYR A 548 -11.25 10.61 8.56
C TYR A 548 -11.54 11.24 9.93
N ILE A 549 -12.66 11.94 10.05
CA ILE A 549 -13.00 12.77 11.20
C ILE A 549 -14.13 12.09 11.96
N LYS A 550 -13.86 11.66 13.20
CA LYS A 550 -14.92 11.45 14.17
C LYS A 550 -15.36 12.85 14.60
N ILE A 551 -16.48 13.35 14.09
CA ILE A 551 -17.18 14.45 14.77
C ILE A 551 -17.49 13.92 16.15
N THR A 552 -16.73 14.38 17.15
CA THR A 552 -16.82 13.80 18.49
C THR A 552 -18.22 14.09 19.01
N ARG A 553 -18.83 13.11 19.69
CA ARG A 553 -20.10 13.31 20.40
C ARG A 553 -20.04 14.54 21.29
N ASP A 554 -18.86 14.89 21.77
CA ASP A 554 -18.58 16.08 22.57
C ASP A 554 -18.69 17.39 21.79
N ARG A 555 -18.23 17.46 20.52
CA ARG A 555 -18.39 18.65 19.67
C ARG A 555 -19.84 18.84 19.24
N GLN A 556 -20.52 17.74 18.89
CA GLN A 556 -21.96 17.75 18.61
C GLN A 556 -22.77 18.12 19.86
N ARG A 557 -22.40 17.59 21.04
CA ARG A 557 -22.99 17.92 22.33
C ARG A 557 -22.86 19.42 22.64
N LYS A 558 -21.66 19.99 22.53
CA LYS A 558 -21.41 21.42 22.80
C LYS A 558 -22.19 22.33 21.85
N ALA A 559 -22.22 22.01 20.56
CA ALA A 559 -23.00 22.79 19.60
C ALA A 559 -24.52 22.72 19.89
N ILE A 560 -25.02 21.54 20.28
CA ILE A 560 -26.41 21.37 20.70
C ILE A 560 -26.70 22.14 21.99
N GLU A 561 -25.80 22.12 22.98
CA GLU A 561 -25.95 22.89 24.23
C GLU A 561 -25.99 24.41 23.98
N ILE A 562 -25.07 24.91 23.15
CA ILE A 562 -25.02 26.33 22.76
C ILE A 562 -26.32 26.73 22.06
N VAL A 563 -26.75 25.98 21.05
CA VAL A 563 -27.97 26.31 20.30
C VAL A 563 -29.24 26.10 21.15
N ASN A 564 -29.25 25.12 22.06
CA ASN A 564 -30.38 24.85 22.95
C ASN A 564 -30.68 26.03 23.88
N SER A 565 -29.68 26.83 24.26
CA SER A 565 -29.86 28.04 25.05
C SER A 565 -30.82 29.05 24.41
N THR A 566 -31.00 28.98 23.08
CA THR A 566 -31.88 29.87 22.29
C THR A 566 -33.24 29.24 21.97
N THR A 567 -33.59 28.12 22.60
CA THR A 567 -34.82 27.40 22.30
C THR A 567 -36.03 28.08 22.94
N ILE A 568 -37.00 28.41 22.10
CA ILE A 568 -38.27 29.02 22.48
C ILE A 568 -39.46 28.09 22.21
N ASP A 569 -40.54 28.32 22.93
CA ASP A 569 -41.86 27.76 22.62
C ASP A 569 -42.67 28.63 21.63
N ARG A 570 -43.90 28.17 21.36
CA ARG A 570 -44.90 28.87 20.53
C ARG A 570 -45.16 30.32 20.96
N GLN A 571 -45.03 30.61 22.25
CA GLN A 571 -45.29 31.91 22.86
C GLN A 571 -44.05 32.80 22.87
N GLY A 572 -42.89 32.29 22.44
CA GLY A 572 -41.62 33.00 22.45
C GLY A 572 -40.94 33.01 23.83
N LEU A 573 -41.37 32.14 24.74
CA LEU A 573 -40.72 31.95 26.04
C LEU A 573 -39.60 30.92 25.90
N LEU A 574 -38.46 31.19 26.56
CA LEU A 574 -37.32 30.26 26.56
C LEU A 574 -37.70 28.96 27.26
N HIS A 575 -37.79 27.89 26.48
CA HIS A 575 -38.23 26.57 26.93
C HIS A 575 -37.50 25.47 26.13
N GLY A 576 -36.20 25.37 26.33
CA GLY A 576 -35.34 24.32 25.75
C GLY A 576 -34.95 23.22 26.73
N PRO A 577 -34.46 22.07 26.23
CA PRO A 577 -33.75 21.11 27.05
C PRO A 577 -32.52 21.77 27.70
N LYS A 578 -32.36 21.60 29.01
CA LYS A 578 -31.30 22.27 29.79
C LYS A 578 -29.89 21.80 29.44
N ASP A 579 -29.77 20.54 29.02
CA ASP A 579 -28.52 19.91 28.63
C ASP A 579 -28.75 18.92 27.47
N TYR A 580 -27.66 18.36 26.96
CA TYR A 580 -27.73 17.36 25.88
C TYR A 580 -28.45 16.06 26.28
N ALA A 581 -28.37 15.64 27.54
CA ALA A 581 -29.04 14.42 28.00
C ALA A 581 -30.57 14.59 28.08
N ALA A 582 -31.03 15.78 28.45
CA ALA A 582 -32.43 16.20 28.39
C ALA A 582 -32.87 16.33 26.92
N TYR A 583 -32.04 16.91 26.04
CA TYR A 583 -32.35 17.00 24.61
C TYR A 583 -32.65 15.63 23.99
N VAL A 584 -31.81 14.63 24.26
CA VAL A 584 -31.99 13.26 23.74
C VAL A 584 -33.18 12.54 24.38
N ARG A 585 -33.49 12.79 25.66
CA ARG A 585 -34.56 12.07 26.38
C ARG A 585 -35.95 12.70 26.22
N GLU A 586 -36.00 14.01 26.06
CA GLU A 586 -37.24 14.82 26.22
C GLU A 586 -37.69 15.45 24.92
N SER A 587 -36.97 15.24 23.81
CA SER A 587 -37.33 15.82 22.53
C SER A 587 -37.11 14.86 21.37
N VAL A 588 -37.94 15.01 20.33
CA VAL A 588 -37.79 14.36 19.04
C VAL A 588 -37.80 15.41 17.94
N SER A 589 -36.97 15.22 16.91
CA SER A 589 -36.90 16.14 15.77
C SER A 589 -38.19 16.13 14.95
N THR A 590 -38.60 17.32 14.53
CA THR A 590 -39.68 17.56 13.56
C THR A 590 -39.09 18.27 12.34
N PRO A 591 -39.79 18.33 11.20
CA PRO A 591 -39.27 18.97 9.99
C PRO A 591 -38.82 20.43 10.15
N LEU A 592 -39.38 21.16 11.14
CA LEU A 592 -39.16 22.59 11.35
C LEU A 592 -38.71 22.94 12.78
N GLY A 593 -38.35 21.97 13.61
CA GLY A 593 -38.11 22.21 15.04
C GLY A 593 -38.03 20.93 15.86
N LEU A 594 -38.39 21.02 17.14
CA LEU A 594 -38.43 19.91 18.09
C LEU A 594 -39.85 19.72 18.64
N CYS A 595 -40.17 18.48 19.03
CA CYS A 595 -41.39 18.13 19.75
C CYS A 595 -41.03 17.56 21.12
N THR A 596 -41.67 18.09 22.18
CA THR A 596 -41.47 17.65 23.57
C THR A 596 -42.71 16.98 24.17
N GLU A 597 -43.63 16.48 23.34
CA GLU A 597 -44.82 15.79 23.81
C GLU A 597 -44.45 14.37 24.26
N PRO A 598 -44.67 13.98 25.52
CA PRO A 598 -44.13 12.73 26.07
C PRO A 598 -44.51 11.46 25.31
N SER A 599 -45.75 11.32 24.85
CA SER A 599 -46.20 10.13 24.10
C SER A 599 -45.54 10.05 22.71
N ASN A 600 -45.40 11.18 22.02
CA ASN A 600 -44.79 11.26 20.70
C ASN A 600 -43.26 11.14 20.76
N VAL A 601 -42.62 11.64 21.82
CA VAL A 601 -41.19 11.41 22.10
C VAL A 601 -40.93 9.92 22.33
N LYS A 602 -41.77 9.26 23.15
CA LYS A 602 -41.68 7.79 23.38
C LYS A 602 -41.89 6.98 22.09
N ALA A 603 -42.72 7.48 21.17
CA ALA A 603 -42.96 6.88 19.87
C ALA A 603 -41.99 7.33 18.77
N ALA A 604 -40.88 8.00 19.12
CA ALA A 604 -39.88 8.51 18.18
C ALA A 604 -40.50 9.33 17.01
N GLY A 605 -41.50 10.17 17.31
CA GLY A 605 -42.16 11.06 16.35
C GLY A 605 -43.28 10.41 15.53
N GLN A 606 -43.58 9.12 15.76
CA GLN A 606 -44.56 8.35 14.96
C GLN A 606 -46.01 8.42 15.49
N SER A 607 -46.27 9.11 16.60
CA SER A 607 -47.59 9.08 17.27
C SER A 607 -48.27 10.47 17.37
N CYS A 608 -47.84 11.45 16.58
CA CYS A 608 -48.35 12.82 16.66
C CYS A 608 -49.80 12.93 16.13
N PRO A 609 -50.77 13.39 16.95
CA PRO A 609 -52.17 13.52 16.53
C PRO A 609 -52.42 14.75 15.64
N VAL A 610 -51.58 15.79 15.73
CA VAL A 610 -51.75 17.09 15.03
C VAL A 610 -51.06 17.17 13.66
N ARG A 611 -50.53 16.04 13.15
CA ARG A 611 -50.07 15.78 11.75
C ARG A 611 -49.55 17.03 10.99
N ASN A 612 -48.27 17.36 11.18
CA ASN A 612 -47.55 18.45 10.47
C ASN A 612 -48.00 19.90 10.77
N LYS A 613 -48.95 20.14 11.69
CA LYS A 613 -49.34 21.49 12.14
C LYS A 613 -48.58 21.96 13.38
N CYS A 614 -47.26 21.79 13.37
CA CYS A 614 -46.39 22.01 14.54
C CYS A 614 -46.44 23.45 15.07
N GLY A 615 -46.50 24.46 14.20
CA GLY A 615 -46.58 25.87 14.61
C GLY A 615 -47.79 26.22 15.50
N GLY A 616 -48.84 25.40 15.51
CA GLY A 616 -50.02 25.58 16.38
C GLY A 616 -49.96 24.78 17.69
N CYS A 617 -48.98 23.89 17.87
CA CYS A 617 -48.91 22.95 18.99
C CYS A 617 -48.18 23.54 20.20
N GLN A 618 -48.71 23.29 21.41
CA GLN A 618 -48.08 23.74 22.66
C GLN A 618 -46.74 23.03 22.98
N TYR A 619 -46.49 21.85 22.41
CA TYR A 619 -45.27 21.06 22.61
C TYR A 619 -44.20 21.29 21.53
N TYR A 620 -44.47 22.20 20.59
CA TYR A 620 -43.48 22.56 19.57
C TYR A 620 -42.45 23.53 20.14
N ARG A 621 -41.20 23.31 19.78
CA ARG A 621 -40.05 24.14 20.16
C ARG A 621 -39.21 24.43 18.92
N ALA A 622 -38.60 25.60 18.87
CA ALA A 622 -37.63 25.97 17.85
C ALA A 622 -36.49 26.78 18.47
N ASN A 623 -35.33 26.74 17.86
CA ASN A 623 -34.15 27.51 18.25
C ASN A 623 -33.50 28.10 16.98
N LEU A 624 -32.40 28.86 17.13
CA LEU A 624 -31.82 29.60 16.00
C LEU A 624 -31.35 28.71 14.84
N SER A 625 -31.06 27.41 15.05
CA SER A 625 -30.68 26.52 13.94
C SER A 625 -31.83 26.19 12.99
N HIS A 626 -33.08 26.38 13.42
CA HIS A 626 -34.30 26.10 12.64
C HIS A 626 -34.80 27.31 11.85
N LEU A 627 -34.22 28.48 12.05
CA LEU A 627 -34.68 29.74 11.45
C LEU A 627 -34.68 29.69 9.90
N PRO A 628 -33.65 29.16 9.22
CA PRO A 628 -33.67 29.07 7.75
C PRO A 628 -34.79 28.17 7.20
N GLN A 629 -35.08 27.05 7.87
CA GLN A 629 -36.15 26.13 7.47
C GLN A 629 -37.53 26.75 7.71
N ILE A 630 -37.69 27.50 8.81
CA ILE A 630 -38.92 28.27 9.09
C ILE A 630 -39.14 29.33 8.01
N ASP A 631 -38.10 30.06 7.62
CA ASP A 631 -38.17 31.07 6.54
C ASP A 631 -38.57 30.44 5.20
N ALA A 632 -37.92 29.34 4.82
CA ALA A 632 -38.27 28.59 3.62
C ALA A 632 -39.72 28.07 3.65
N HIS A 633 -40.19 27.60 4.81
CA HIS A 633 -41.54 27.10 4.96
C HIS A 633 -42.60 28.21 4.89
N ILE A 634 -42.33 29.39 5.45
CA ILE A 634 -43.21 30.57 5.31
C ILE A 634 -43.34 30.96 3.83
N VAL A 635 -42.24 30.95 3.07
CA VAL A 635 -42.26 31.22 1.63
C VAL A 635 -43.09 30.16 0.90
N ALA A 636 -42.89 28.87 1.20
CA ALA A 636 -43.65 27.78 0.60
C ALA A 636 -45.17 27.90 0.87
N LEU A 637 -45.57 28.12 2.13
CA LEU A 637 -46.98 28.30 2.49
C LEU A 637 -47.59 29.55 1.84
N THR A 638 -46.80 30.62 1.68
CA THR A 638 -47.25 31.84 1.00
C THR A 638 -47.48 31.58 -0.49
N ALA A 639 -46.59 30.81 -1.13
CA ALA A 639 -46.78 30.37 -2.51
C ALA A 639 -48.00 29.46 -2.65
N ASP A 640 -48.21 28.54 -1.71
CA ASP A 640 -49.38 27.66 -1.68
C ASP A 640 -50.69 28.45 -1.48
N LEU A 641 -50.69 29.49 -0.63
CA LEU A 641 -51.84 30.38 -0.45
C LEU A 641 -52.20 31.14 -1.73
N ILE A 642 -51.19 31.58 -2.50
CA ILE A 642 -51.40 32.23 -3.80
C ILE A 642 -51.91 31.22 -4.84
N ALA A 643 -51.29 30.03 -4.90
CA ALA A 643 -51.66 28.98 -5.85
C ALA A 643 -53.06 28.40 -5.57
N ALA A 644 -53.52 28.43 -4.32
CA ALA A 644 -54.87 28.05 -3.94
C ALA A 644 -55.94 28.95 -4.59
N GLY A 645 -55.60 30.18 -4.99
CA GLY A 645 -56.43 31.05 -5.84
C GLY A 645 -57.91 31.08 -5.46
N ASP A 646 -58.79 31.01 -6.46
CA ASP A 646 -60.25 30.87 -6.26
C ASP A 646 -60.71 29.41 -6.21
N ILE A 647 -59.79 28.44 -6.29
CA ILE A 647 -60.12 27.00 -6.33
C ILE A 647 -60.29 26.38 -4.93
N ALA A 648 -59.99 27.14 -3.88
CA ALA A 648 -60.09 26.71 -2.49
C ALA A 648 -61.24 27.41 -1.75
N GLU A 649 -61.89 26.66 -0.85
CA GLU A 649 -62.94 27.20 0.02
C GLU A 649 -62.37 28.21 1.05
N PRO A 650 -63.18 29.16 1.55
CA PRO A 650 -62.72 30.18 2.51
C PRO A 650 -62.01 29.62 3.75
N TRP A 651 -62.44 28.46 4.24
CA TRP A 651 -61.83 27.80 5.41
C TRP A 651 -60.40 27.29 5.13
N VAL A 652 -60.08 26.93 3.88
CA VAL A 652 -58.73 26.51 3.47
C VAL A 652 -57.79 27.71 3.46
N HIS A 653 -58.24 28.83 2.89
CA HIS A 653 -57.49 30.09 2.94
C HIS A 653 -57.23 30.54 4.37
N GLN A 654 -58.24 30.46 5.23
CA GLN A 654 -58.10 30.81 6.63
C GLN A 654 -57.08 29.90 7.33
N SER A 655 -57.13 28.59 7.09
CA SER A 655 -56.16 27.63 7.66
C SER A 655 -54.72 27.93 7.24
N LEU A 656 -54.47 28.22 5.96
CA LEU A 656 -53.14 28.60 5.46
C LEU A 656 -52.66 29.93 6.04
N LYS A 657 -53.54 30.94 6.12
CA LYS A 657 -53.23 32.23 6.75
C LYS A 657 -52.85 32.07 8.22
N ASP A 658 -53.59 31.24 8.96
CA ASP A 658 -53.34 30.99 10.38
C ASP A 658 -52.03 30.23 10.61
N GLU A 659 -51.70 29.29 9.72
CA GLU A 659 -50.43 28.56 9.77
C GLU A 659 -49.23 29.46 9.44
N ILE A 660 -49.33 30.28 8.39
CA ILE A 660 -48.34 31.32 8.06
C ILE A 660 -48.16 32.26 9.25
N ALA A 661 -49.25 32.73 9.86
CA ALA A 661 -49.20 33.61 11.02
C ALA A 661 -48.48 32.94 12.20
N SER A 662 -48.67 31.64 12.40
CA SER A 662 -47.98 30.91 13.48
C SER A 662 -46.48 30.81 13.29
N TYR A 663 -46.01 30.46 12.09
CA TYR A 663 -44.57 30.43 11.82
C TYR A 663 -43.95 31.83 11.77
N LYS A 664 -44.69 32.86 11.32
CA LYS A 664 -44.23 34.26 11.42
C LYS A 664 -44.06 34.72 12.87
N ARG A 665 -44.95 34.31 13.79
CA ARG A 665 -44.77 34.57 15.24
C ARG A 665 -43.50 33.90 15.76
N MET A 666 -43.27 32.63 15.41
CA MET A 666 -42.05 31.90 15.79
C MET A 666 -40.77 32.56 15.27
N ARG A 667 -40.75 32.90 13.97
CA ARG A 667 -39.65 33.65 13.35
C ARG A 667 -39.36 34.96 14.07
N THR A 668 -40.40 35.72 14.39
CA THR A 668 -40.26 37.01 15.10
C THR A 668 -39.69 36.81 16.50
N ALA A 669 -40.14 35.79 17.22
CA ALA A 669 -39.61 35.46 18.54
C ALA A 669 -38.14 35.01 18.49
N LEU A 670 -37.77 34.18 17.51
CA LEU A 670 -36.37 33.76 17.29
C LEU A 670 -35.47 34.95 16.94
N LEU A 671 -35.90 35.86 16.07
CA LEU A 671 -35.14 37.06 15.73
C LEU A 671 -34.99 38.01 16.91
N LYS A 672 -36.04 38.16 17.72
CA LYS A 672 -35.98 38.92 18.97
C LYS A 672 -34.97 38.30 19.94
N GLU A 673 -34.93 36.99 20.05
CA GLU A 673 -33.93 36.31 20.87
C GLU A 673 -32.51 36.49 20.30
N LYS A 674 -32.32 36.35 18.98
CA LYS A 674 -31.04 36.63 18.32
C LYS A 674 -30.55 38.06 18.58
N SER A 675 -31.45 39.03 18.65
CA SER A 675 -31.11 40.45 18.91
C SER A 675 -30.66 40.74 20.35
N ARG A 676 -30.94 39.83 21.30
CA ARG A 676 -30.54 39.97 22.71
C ARG A 676 -29.15 39.40 23.00
N LEU A 677 -28.58 38.65 22.06
CA LEU A 677 -27.26 38.05 22.18
C LEU A 677 -26.17 39.11 22.02
N THR A 678 -25.06 38.93 22.74
CA THR A 678 -23.85 39.71 22.48
C THR A 678 -23.27 39.35 21.10
N PRO A 679 -22.43 40.22 20.50
CA PRO A 679 -21.76 39.88 19.24
C PRO A 679 -20.94 38.58 19.30
N GLU A 680 -20.32 38.31 20.45
CA GLU A 680 -19.54 37.10 20.71
C GLU A 680 -20.44 35.86 20.80
N ASP A 681 -21.54 35.92 21.56
CA ASP A 681 -22.51 34.81 21.66
C ASP A 681 -23.18 34.53 20.31
N ASN A 682 -23.47 35.58 19.54
CA ASN A 682 -24.07 35.48 18.21
C ASN A 682 -23.12 34.77 17.23
N ALA A 683 -21.83 35.10 17.24
CA ALA A 683 -20.83 34.39 16.45
C ALA A 683 -20.70 32.91 16.86
N LEU A 684 -20.65 32.62 18.17
CA LEU A 684 -20.60 31.26 18.69
C LEU A 684 -21.83 30.42 18.30
N ILE A 685 -23.02 31.05 18.30
CA ILE A 685 -24.25 30.38 17.89
C ILE A 685 -24.28 30.19 16.37
N ASP A 686 -23.89 31.17 15.57
CA ASP A 686 -23.86 31.04 14.11
C ASP A 686 -22.85 29.95 13.66
N ASP A 687 -21.71 29.83 14.34
CA ASP A 687 -20.75 28.73 14.15
C ASP A 687 -21.37 27.36 14.52
N ALA A 688 -22.07 27.30 15.65
CA ALA A 688 -22.74 26.07 16.10
C ALA A 688 -23.89 25.67 15.17
N VAL A 689 -24.66 26.64 14.65
CA VAL A 689 -25.73 26.42 13.66
C VAL A 689 -25.16 25.89 12.36
N THR A 690 -24.07 26.50 11.85
CA THR A 690 -23.38 26.05 10.63
C THR A 690 -22.91 24.61 10.79
N LEU A 691 -22.25 24.29 11.91
CA LEU A 691 -21.82 22.93 12.21
C LEU A 691 -22.98 21.93 12.25
N LEU A 692 -24.14 22.30 12.83
CA LEU A 692 -25.31 21.42 12.89
C LEU A 692 -25.98 21.21 11.53
N GLN A 693 -25.92 22.19 10.63
CA GLN A 693 -26.44 22.10 9.27
C GLN A 693 -25.55 21.26 8.34
N GLU A 694 -24.25 21.21 8.60
CA GLU A 694 -23.28 20.39 7.86
C GLU A 694 -23.32 18.91 8.25
N ILE A 695 -23.88 18.58 9.43
CA ILE A 695 -24.14 17.20 9.84
C ILE A 695 -25.35 16.70 9.06
N PRO A 696 -25.23 15.63 8.24
CA PRO A 696 -26.37 15.04 7.58
C PRO A 696 -27.41 14.62 8.62
N ALA A 697 -28.65 15.09 8.48
CA ALA A 697 -29.75 14.65 9.33
C ALA A 697 -29.79 13.11 9.36
N ALA A 698 -29.98 12.52 10.54
CA ALA A 698 -30.04 11.07 10.72
C ALA A 698 -31.23 10.41 9.97
N ALA A 699 -32.09 11.22 9.36
CA ALA A 699 -33.09 10.81 8.38
C ALA A 699 -32.93 11.66 7.11
N PRO A 700 -33.05 11.06 5.91
CA PRO A 700 -33.01 11.83 4.68
C PRO A 700 -34.16 12.86 4.70
N PRO A 701 -33.95 14.10 4.21
CA PRO A 701 -35.08 14.94 3.84
C PRO A 701 -35.93 14.16 2.82
N PRO A 702 -37.26 14.20 2.91
CA PRO A 702 -38.10 13.56 1.91
C PRO A 702 -37.69 14.08 0.52
N THR A 703 -37.30 13.16 -0.36
CA THR A 703 -36.95 13.48 -1.75
C THR A 703 -38.14 14.09 -2.46
N PRO A 704 -37.99 15.21 -3.20
CA PRO A 704 -39.02 15.73 -4.08
C PRO A 704 -39.04 14.90 -5.38
N SER A 705 -39.43 13.63 -5.27
CA SER A 705 -39.64 12.75 -6.42
C SER A 705 -40.65 11.66 -6.08
N ASP A 706 -41.88 12.09 -5.79
CA ASP A 706 -43.09 11.43 -6.24
C ASP A 706 -44.19 12.50 -6.15
N GLY A 707 -45.04 12.59 -7.17
CA GLY A 707 -45.91 13.74 -7.41
C GLY A 707 -46.64 14.23 -6.16
N ARG A 708 -46.87 15.56 -6.10
CA ARG A 708 -47.71 16.24 -5.09
C ARG A 708 -48.93 15.37 -4.74
N ARG A 709 -48.81 14.53 -3.71
CA ARG A 709 -49.94 13.81 -3.16
C ARG A 709 -50.69 14.85 -2.34
N MET A 710 -51.75 15.40 -2.94
CA MET A 710 -52.86 15.90 -2.14
C MET A 710 -53.21 14.81 -1.13
N LEU A 711 -53.25 15.19 0.15
CA LEU A 711 -53.50 14.25 1.25
C LEU A 711 -54.86 13.57 1.04
N PRO A 712 -54.98 12.25 1.24
CA PRO A 712 -56.27 11.59 1.26
C PRO A 712 -57.03 12.03 2.54
N LEU A 713 -58.13 12.76 2.33
CA LEU A 713 -59.16 13.01 3.33
C LEU A 713 -59.97 11.72 3.50
N THR A 714 -59.63 10.87 4.46
CA THR A 714 -60.56 9.82 4.90
C THR A 714 -60.31 9.48 6.38
N PRO A 715 -61.33 9.58 7.25
CA PRO A 715 -61.19 9.19 8.65
C PRO A 715 -61.19 7.66 8.77
N VAL A 716 -60.20 7.13 9.49
CA VAL A 716 -60.23 5.73 9.94
C VAL A 716 -61.35 5.62 10.98
N ARG A 717 -62.45 4.94 10.63
CA ARG A 717 -63.46 4.50 11.60
C ARG A 717 -62.83 3.47 12.53
N THR A 718 -62.69 3.81 13.80
CA THR A 718 -62.55 2.81 14.87
C THR A 718 -63.89 2.07 15.02
N PRO A 719 -63.92 0.72 14.99
CA PRO A 719 -65.10 0.00 15.45
C PRO A 719 -65.23 0.18 16.96
N ALA A 720 -66.37 0.73 17.38
CA ALA A 720 -66.82 0.66 18.75
C ALA A 720 -66.98 -0.80 19.16
N GLY A 721 -66.53 -1.14 20.36
CA GLY A 721 -66.79 -2.44 20.96
C GLY A 721 -68.26 -2.60 21.37
N GLN A 722 -68.69 -3.85 21.47
CA GLN A 722 -69.36 -4.47 22.63
C GLN A 722 -69.98 -5.82 22.21
N PRO A 723 -70.17 -6.78 23.13
CA PRO A 723 -69.55 -6.96 24.45
C PRO A 723 -68.33 -7.91 24.43
#